data_AF-A0A1J5WWH6-F1
#
_entry.id   AF-A0A1J5WWH6-F1
#
_cell.length_a   1.000
_cell.length_b   1.000
_cell.length_c   1.000
_cell.angle_alpha   90.00
_cell.angle_beta   90.00
_cell.angle_gamma   90.00
#
_symmetry.space_group_name_H-M   'P 1'
#
loop_
_entity.id
_entity.type
_entity.pdbx_description
1 polymer ?
#
loop_
_entity_poly.entity_id
_entity_poly.type
_entity_poly.pdbx_seq_one_letter_code
_entity_poly.pdbx_strand_id
1 'polypeptide(L)'
;DESEDGVFLFPLCQEAHHHACLECLDVAVKDKQELICPICREEGDRFGMDEYKKAIGQSEEGLSALITQYQTPDSFSLIQDLPNETLLLTEKTTVILSNIEISEKLFFVLLEKTRVAIGERFSITEHVESEECIREHGMAKNSLFCLEKTGGVTSSLTLENIERIPQNSIGCVLKEFDLHDTGFINILPKLRINEDSKFKLLGLSAIEKEHVSVILSQNKPFCVGSVDNMTLENYAVSILPKLRIHENSEIELLKLAATEKEHVAIIFSQDHPFCVERVKNITLDNYAVSVLTKLGIHENSEVELLDLYADEKEHISLILSQDHPFFVGRVKNITLEEYAVGVLPKLRVHENSKVELLWLVASEKEHVDIILSQEQMFFIGRVKNITLEEYAVSILTKMRIYEDCDVEVLVLNATEKEHVDAILSQNQSFCVGRVKNMRVRDYAACILPKQRIHKDCEVGFLRLATNKEEHIAEILSQDQPFCVGRVKEMEFCDYAVFVFLQTKKTRESLESLMLSISGDELWRKIHEELGKESITICIEKIKKLILKEYAVNVLPVLKTKREMDMFVLDANNEDQVSEVLAEEYRGVCFDRIKEFILSGSAVNLLPKMRIGEDCEVERLHQKKDKFQKYSKKRIEASLQEG
;
A
#
# COMPACT_ATOMS: atom_id res chain seq x y z
N ASP A 1 -17.84 30.06 -12.77
CA ASP A 1 -18.84 30.75 -11.95
C ASP A 1 -18.15 31.70 -10.99
N GLU A 2 -17.80 32.87 -11.51
CA GLU A 2 -17.43 34.03 -10.71
C GLU A 2 -18.74 34.69 -10.27
N SER A 3 -19.49 34.06 -9.36
CA SER A 3 -20.74 34.60 -8.85
C SER A 3 -20.48 35.44 -7.60
N GLU A 4 -20.73 36.74 -7.76
CA GLU A 4 -21.06 37.73 -6.74
C GLU A 4 -19.93 38.10 -5.74
N ASP A 5 -19.38 39.31 -5.91
CA ASP A 5 -18.27 39.94 -5.15
C ASP A 5 -18.56 40.21 -3.65
N GLY A 6 -19.54 39.53 -3.06
CA GLY A 6 -19.91 39.71 -1.66
C GLY A 6 -20.57 38.49 -1.02
N VAL A 7 -20.74 38.57 0.29
CA VAL A 7 -21.48 37.62 1.13
C VAL A 7 -22.87 38.19 1.37
N PHE A 8 -23.90 37.48 0.92
CA PHE A 8 -25.28 37.83 1.25
C PHE A 8 -25.74 37.07 2.49
N LEU A 9 -26.35 37.79 3.43
CA LEU A 9 -27.04 37.22 4.57
C LEU A 9 -28.54 37.55 4.46
N PHE A 10 -29.35 36.49 4.34
CA PHE A 10 -30.80 36.61 4.16
C PHE A 10 -31.53 36.26 5.47
N PRO A 11 -32.44 37.12 5.97
CA PRO A 11 -33.36 36.75 7.04
C PRO A 11 -34.33 35.65 6.58
N LEU A 12 -34.49 34.59 7.37
CA LEU A 12 -35.39 33.47 7.06
C LEU A 12 -36.87 33.78 7.31
N CYS A 13 -37.18 34.79 8.12
CA CYS A 13 -38.54 35.27 8.41
C CYS A 13 -38.56 36.79 8.56
N GLN A 14 -39.74 37.41 8.49
CA GLN A 14 -39.89 38.88 8.58
C GLN A 14 -39.38 39.47 9.91
N GLU A 15 -39.50 38.73 11.00
CA GLU A 15 -39.00 39.11 12.33
C GLU A 15 -37.49 38.89 12.50
N ALA A 16 -36.79 38.45 11.45
CA ALA A 16 -35.34 38.21 11.42
C ALA A 16 -34.83 37.27 12.53
N HIS A 17 -35.66 36.32 12.97
CA HIS A 17 -35.26 35.38 14.01
C HIS A 17 -33.99 34.60 13.65
N HIS A 18 -33.77 34.29 12.37
CA HIS A 18 -32.65 33.48 11.87
C HIS A 18 -32.19 33.99 10.51
N HIS A 19 -30.90 33.80 10.17
CA HIS A 19 -30.33 34.16 8.87
C HIS A 19 -29.60 32.99 8.20
N ALA A 20 -29.61 32.97 6.87
CA ALA A 20 -28.86 32.03 6.04
C ALA A 20 -28.01 32.78 5.02
N CYS A 21 -26.82 32.27 4.73
CA CYS A 21 -26.02 32.80 3.63
C CYS A 21 -26.49 32.25 2.27
N LEU A 22 -26.09 32.93 1.19
CA LEU A 22 -26.44 32.54 -0.18
C LEU A 22 -26.09 31.08 -0.47
N GLU A 23 -24.89 30.64 -0.10
CA GLU A 23 -24.40 29.29 -0.38
C GLU A 23 -25.24 28.21 0.33
N CYS A 24 -25.75 28.51 1.53
CA CYS A 24 -26.63 27.60 2.25
C CYS A 24 -28.01 27.49 1.59
N LEU A 25 -28.53 28.61 1.07
CA LEU A 25 -29.79 28.66 0.35
C LEU A 25 -29.69 27.97 -1.02
N ASP A 26 -28.58 28.16 -1.74
CA ASP A 26 -28.30 27.48 -3.01
C ASP A 26 -28.31 25.96 -2.86
N VAL A 27 -27.69 25.43 -1.80
CA VAL A 27 -27.70 23.99 -1.50
C VAL A 27 -29.12 23.51 -1.20
N ALA A 28 -29.84 24.19 -0.30
CA ALA A 28 -31.22 23.82 0.03
C ALA A 28 -32.13 23.78 -1.21
N VAL A 29 -31.98 24.76 -2.12
CA VAL A 29 -32.73 24.80 -3.38
C VAL A 29 -32.36 23.64 -4.31
N LYS A 30 -31.06 23.31 -4.44
CA LYS A 30 -30.60 22.16 -5.24
C LYS A 30 -31.20 20.84 -4.74
N ASP A 31 -31.33 20.70 -3.43
CA ASP A 31 -31.90 19.50 -2.79
C ASP A 31 -33.42 19.53 -2.69
N LYS A 32 -34.07 20.54 -3.28
CA LYS A 32 -35.53 20.75 -3.26
C LYS A 32 -36.09 20.87 -1.84
N GLN A 33 -35.28 21.36 -0.91
CA GLN A 33 -35.66 21.70 0.45
C GLN A 33 -35.95 23.20 0.57
N GLU A 34 -36.80 23.58 1.53
CA GLU A 34 -37.00 24.98 1.90
C GLU A 34 -36.42 25.19 3.31
N LEU A 35 -35.44 26.10 3.41
CA LEU A 35 -34.96 26.59 4.71
C LEU A 35 -36.06 27.48 5.30
N ILE A 36 -36.66 27.02 6.39
CA ILE A 36 -37.74 27.73 7.09
C ILE A 36 -37.23 28.11 8.47
N CYS A 37 -37.57 29.30 8.94
CA CYS A 37 -37.30 29.72 10.31
C CYS A 37 -37.88 28.70 11.32
N PRO A 38 -37.05 28.09 12.20
CA PRO A 38 -37.50 27.10 13.18
C PRO A 38 -38.55 27.64 14.15
N ILE A 39 -38.51 28.95 14.45
CA ILE A 39 -39.44 29.61 15.36
C ILE A 39 -40.79 29.87 14.68
N CYS A 40 -40.78 30.34 13.42
CA CYS A 40 -41.98 30.65 12.65
C CYS A 40 -42.51 29.46 11.82
N ARG A 41 -41.96 28.24 12.02
CA ARG A 41 -42.23 27.08 11.17
C ARG A 41 -43.71 26.75 11.04
N GLU A 42 -44.49 26.97 12.09
CA GLU A 42 -45.94 26.71 12.10
C GLU A 42 -46.75 27.74 11.28
N GLU A 43 -46.17 28.92 11.00
CA GLU A 43 -46.81 30.01 10.25
C GLU A 43 -46.58 29.89 8.73
N GLY A 44 -45.67 29.00 8.30
CA GLY A 44 -45.38 28.76 6.89
C GLY A 44 -44.67 29.92 6.19
N ASP A 45 -43.95 30.77 6.94
CA ASP A 45 -43.26 31.94 6.41
C ASP A 45 -42.16 31.54 5.41
N ARG A 46 -42.29 32.02 4.17
CA ARG A 46 -41.37 31.80 3.04
C ARG A 46 -40.46 33.01 2.78
N PHE A 47 -40.47 34.00 3.66
CA PHE A 47 -39.79 35.27 3.46
C PHE A 47 -38.34 35.12 2.98
N GLY A 48 -37.52 34.29 3.64
CA GLY A 48 -36.13 34.09 3.23
C GLY A 48 -35.95 33.50 1.84
N MET A 49 -36.83 32.58 1.43
CA MET A 49 -36.80 32.00 0.08
C MET A 49 -37.29 32.99 -0.98
N ASP A 50 -38.19 33.90 -0.61
CA ASP A 50 -38.68 34.95 -1.50
C ASP A 50 -37.61 36.04 -1.69
N GLU A 51 -36.91 36.44 -0.63
CA GLU A 51 -35.76 37.36 -0.70
C GLU A 51 -34.60 36.76 -1.49
N TYR A 52 -34.29 35.48 -1.27
CA TYR A 52 -33.33 34.73 -2.07
C TYR A 52 -33.70 34.73 -3.56
N LYS A 53 -34.94 34.35 -3.91
CA LYS A 53 -35.41 34.36 -5.31
C LYS A 53 -35.35 35.74 -5.95
N LYS A 54 -35.57 36.81 -5.18
CA LYS A 54 -35.40 38.18 -5.66
C LYS A 54 -33.94 38.51 -5.97
N ALA A 55 -32.99 37.96 -5.21
CA ALA A 55 -31.56 38.16 -5.42
C ALA A 55 -31.04 37.35 -6.63
N ILE A 56 -31.32 36.04 -6.68
CA ILE A 56 -30.80 35.14 -7.74
C ILE A 56 -31.58 35.20 -9.07
N GLY A 57 -32.80 35.75 -9.07
CA GLY A 57 -33.69 35.79 -10.25
C GLY A 57 -33.45 36.96 -11.20
N GLN A 58 -32.44 37.79 -10.96
CA GLN A 58 -32.16 39.00 -11.73
C GLN A 58 -30.96 38.83 -12.68
N SER A 59 -30.96 39.54 -13.82
CA SER A 59 -29.82 39.60 -14.76
C SER A 59 -28.61 40.34 -14.15
N GLU A 60 -27.43 40.28 -14.79
CA GLU A 60 -26.23 41.05 -14.36
C GLU A 60 -26.50 42.54 -14.12
N GLU A 61 -27.38 43.15 -14.93
CA GLU A 61 -27.83 44.55 -14.75
C GLU A 61 -28.73 44.74 -13.52
N GLY A 62 -29.52 43.73 -13.14
CA GLY A 62 -30.36 43.74 -11.95
C GLY A 62 -29.59 43.47 -10.64
N LEU A 63 -28.57 42.61 -10.68
CA LEU A 63 -27.63 42.43 -9.57
C LEU A 63 -26.87 43.73 -9.24
N SER A 64 -26.43 44.46 -10.26
CA SER A 64 -25.81 45.78 -10.09
C SER A 64 -26.76 46.81 -9.44
N ALA A 65 -28.07 46.71 -9.72
CA ALA A 65 -29.09 47.53 -9.10
C ALA A 65 -29.40 47.12 -7.64
N LEU A 66 -29.34 45.83 -7.33
CA LEU A 66 -29.48 45.29 -5.96
C LEU A 66 -28.30 45.68 -5.07
N ILE A 67 -27.07 45.64 -5.60
CA ILE A 67 -25.86 46.09 -4.88
C ILE A 67 -25.95 47.58 -4.50
N THR A 68 -26.62 48.40 -5.32
CA THR A 68 -26.91 49.82 -4.99
C THR A 68 -28.10 50.00 -4.04
N GLN A 69 -28.92 48.96 -3.84
CA GLN A 69 -30.07 48.95 -2.94
C GLN A 69 -29.69 48.52 -1.52
N TYR A 70 -28.72 47.61 -1.37
CA TYR A 70 -28.27 47.11 -0.07
C TYR A 70 -27.22 48.01 0.56
N GLN A 71 -27.31 48.22 1.88
CA GLN A 71 -26.27 48.92 2.62
C GLN A 71 -25.01 48.04 2.71
N THR A 72 -23.87 48.59 2.29
CA THR A 72 -22.55 47.98 2.50
C THR A 72 -21.85 48.68 3.66
N PRO A 73 -21.97 48.17 4.90
CA PRO A 73 -21.33 48.82 6.04
C PRO A 73 -19.81 48.72 5.95
N ASP A 74 -19.10 49.75 6.41
CA ASP A 74 -17.63 49.71 6.58
C ASP A 74 -17.22 48.72 7.67
N SER A 75 -18.04 48.59 8.71
CA SER A 75 -17.85 47.72 9.87
C SER A 75 -19.18 47.10 10.25
N PHE A 76 -19.20 45.78 10.44
CA PHE A 76 -20.40 45.02 10.77
C PHE A 76 -20.10 44.00 11.88
N SER A 77 -20.79 44.11 13.01
CA SER A 77 -20.70 43.09 14.07
C SER A 77 -21.71 42.00 13.80
N LEU A 78 -21.24 40.79 13.55
CA LEU A 78 -22.13 39.64 13.41
C LEU A 78 -22.63 39.28 14.82
N ILE A 79 -23.91 39.53 15.07
CA ILE A 79 -24.61 39.19 16.32
C ILE A 79 -25.83 38.33 15.96
N GLN A 80 -26.50 37.73 16.94
CA GLN A 80 -27.69 36.91 16.68
C GLN A 80 -28.87 37.75 16.19
N ASP A 81 -29.06 38.94 16.77
CA ASP A 81 -30.14 39.87 16.41
C ASP A 81 -29.73 40.72 15.20
N LEU A 82 -29.66 40.11 14.02
CA LEU A 82 -29.40 40.79 12.76
C LEU A 82 -30.65 41.53 12.26
N PRO A 83 -30.49 42.61 11.46
CA PRO A 83 -31.63 43.34 10.90
C PRO A 83 -32.50 42.45 9.99
N ASN A 84 -33.76 42.85 9.84
CA ASN A 84 -34.75 42.18 8.98
C ASN A 84 -34.59 42.49 7.48
N GLU A 85 -33.48 43.12 7.09
CA GLU A 85 -33.12 43.43 5.72
C GLU A 85 -31.97 42.54 5.27
N THR A 86 -31.95 42.17 3.99
CA THR A 86 -30.84 41.44 3.37
C THR A 86 -29.57 42.29 3.42
N LEU A 87 -28.47 41.70 3.87
CA LEU A 87 -27.18 42.37 3.99
C LEU A 87 -26.20 41.89 2.94
N LEU A 88 -25.49 42.84 2.33
CA LEU A 88 -24.37 42.58 1.41
C LEU A 88 -23.06 42.98 2.08
N LEU A 89 -22.21 42.00 2.38
CA LEU A 89 -20.87 42.21 2.93
C LEU A 89 -19.85 42.06 1.80
N THR A 90 -18.89 42.99 1.71
CA THR A 90 -17.89 43.02 0.62
C THR A 90 -16.48 42.97 1.18
N GLU A 91 -15.47 42.93 0.30
CA GLU A 91 -14.05 42.98 0.69
C GLU A 91 -13.67 44.24 1.49
N LYS A 92 -14.49 45.30 1.42
CA LYS A 92 -14.30 46.55 2.17
C LYS A 92 -14.92 46.50 3.57
N THR A 93 -15.89 45.62 3.76
CA THR A 93 -16.62 45.46 5.03
C THR A 93 -15.77 44.69 6.03
N THR A 94 -15.56 45.27 7.21
CA THR A 94 -14.92 44.58 8.34
C THR A 94 -15.98 43.89 9.19
N VAL A 95 -16.03 42.56 9.14
CA VAL A 95 -16.92 41.71 9.92
C VAL A 95 -16.27 41.35 11.25
N ILE A 96 -16.89 41.77 12.34
CA ILE A 96 -16.44 41.50 13.72
C ILE A 96 -17.19 40.29 14.24
N LEU A 97 -16.46 39.21 14.56
CA LEU A 97 -17.00 37.96 15.07
C LEU A 97 -16.69 37.87 16.57
N SER A 98 -17.71 38.00 17.43
CA SER A 98 -17.55 38.01 18.90
C SER A 98 -18.79 37.50 19.60
N ASN A 99 -18.61 36.64 20.62
CA ASN A 99 -19.69 36.04 21.40
C ASN A 99 -20.71 35.26 20.56
N ILE A 100 -20.25 34.70 19.45
CA ILE A 100 -21.07 33.93 18.50
C ILE A 100 -20.38 32.62 18.14
N GLU A 101 -21.19 31.67 17.70
CA GLU A 101 -20.79 30.47 17.01
C GLU A 101 -21.33 30.51 15.59
N ILE A 102 -20.50 30.20 14.58
CA ILE A 102 -20.95 30.15 13.18
C ILE A 102 -20.56 28.84 12.50
N SER A 103 -21.27 28.49 11.42
CA SER A 103 -20.89 27.33 10.62
C SER A 103 -19.52 27.55 9.94
N GLU A 104 -18.74 26.48 9.80
CA GLU A 104 -17.43 26.52 9.13
C GLU A 104 -17.52 27.05 7.68
N LYS A 105 -18.60 26.72 6.95
CA LYS A 105 -18.83 27.22 5.59
C LYS A 105 -19.01 28.73 5.57
N LEU A 106 -19.84 29.28 6.46
CA LEU A 106 -20.02 30.72 6.57
C LEU A 106 -18.69 31.39 6.96
N PHE A 107 -17.94 30.79 7.87
CA PHE A 107 -16.63 31.31 8.26
C PHE A 107 -15.65 31.39 7.07
N PHE A 108 -15.57 30.35 6.25
CA PHE A 108 -14.72 30.35 5.05
C PHE A 108 -15.13 31.41 4.03
N VAL A 109 -16.44 31.53 3.77
CA VAL A 109 -16.97 32.56 2.86
C VAL A 109 -16.65 33.97 3.36
N LEU A 110 -16.78 34.22 4.66
CA LEU A 110 -16.42 35.50 5.26
C LEU A 110 -14.91 35.79 5.13
N LEU A 111 -14.06 34.79 5.34
CA LEU A 111 -12.61 34.94 5.16
C LEU A 111 -12.21 35.23 3.71
N GLU A 112 -12.92 34.64 2.74
CA GLU A 112 -12.67 34.81 1.31
C GLU A 112 -13.12 36.18 0.78
N LYS A 113 -14.29 36.66 1.23
CA LYS A 113 -15.00 37.78 0.61
C LYS A 113 -15.07 39.05 1.45
N THR A 114 -14.66 39.04 2.72
CA THR A 114 -14.75 40.20 3.62
C THR A 114 -13.47 40.41 4.41
N ARG A 115 -13.32 41.52 5.14
CA ARG A 115 -12.27 41.66 6.17
C ARG A 115 -12.80 41.09 7.48
N VAL A 116 -12.05 40.21 8.13
CA VAL A 116 -12.52 39.54 9.36
C VAL A 116 -11.72 40.00 10.58
N ALA A 117 -12.42 40.35 11.65
CA ALA A 117 -11.84 40.65 12.96
C ALA A 117 -12.44 39.70 14.01
N ILE A 118 -11.59 38.89 14.65
CA ILE A 118 -12.00 37.96 15.71
C ILE A 118 -11.88 38.65 17.07
N GLY A 119 -12.99 38.74 17.80
CA GLY A 119 -13.01 39.19 19.19
C GLY A 119 -13.21 38.04 20.17
N GLU A 120 -13.76 38.35 21.35
CA GLU A 120 -13.86 37.37 22.44
C GLU A 120 -14.92 36.30 22.15
N ARG A 121 -14.69 35.08 22.66
CA ARG A 121 -15.69 33.99 22.66
C ARG A 121 -16.29 33.69 21.27
N PHE A 122 -15.44 33.59 20.26
CA PHE A 122 -15.81 33.12 18.92
C PHE A 122 -15.58 31.61 18.78
N SER A 123 -16.48 30.89 18.13
CA SER A 123 -16.32 29.48 17.77
C SER A 123 -16.89 29.13 16.41
N ILE A 124 -16.42 28.02 15.84
CA ILE A 124 -16.95 27.41 14.62
C ILE A 124 -17.53 26.02 14.91
N THR A 125 -18.56 25.65 14.15
CA THR A 125 -19.26 24.36 14.23
C THR A 125 -19.50 23.77 12.84
N GLU A 126 -19.83 22.47 12.81
CA GLU A 126 -20.30 21.77 11.61
C GLU A 126 -21.40 22.54 10.90
N HIS A 127 -21.29 22.62 9.58
CA HIS A 127 -22.43 23.04 8.79
C HIS A 127 -23.46 21.91 8.66
N VAL A 128 -24.60 22.06 9.34
CA VAL A 128 -25.74 21.14 9.19
C VAL A 128 -26.75 21.76 8.24
N GLU A 129 -27.00 21.07 7.12
CA GLU A 129 -28.07 21.43 6.18
C GLU A 129 -29.39 21.54 6.96
N SER A 130 -30.11 22.65 6.80
CA SER A 130 -31.35 23.03 7.52
C SER A 130 -31.21 23.63 8.92
N GLU A 131 -30.01 23.73 9.51
CA GLU A 131 -29.82 24.44 10.79
C GLU A 131 -29.31 25.89 10.59
N GLU A 132 -29.47 26.72 11.63
CA GLU A 132 -28.98 28.10 11.64
C GLU A 132 -27.45 28.16 11.59
N CYS A 133 -26.92 29.01 10.70
CA CYS A 133 -25.48 29.20 10.50
C CYS A 133 -24.83 30.16 11.51
N ILE A 134 -25.63 30.87 12.33
CA ILE A 134 -25.19 31.83 13.34
C ILE A 134 -25.92 31.50 14.64
N ARG A 135 -25.20 31.36 15.74
CA ARG A 135 -25.73 30.99 17.06
C ARG A 135 -25.06 31.78 18.18
N GLU A 136 -25.70 31.84 19.34
CA GLU A 136 -25.08 32.36 20.55
C GLU A 136 -23.93 31.45 21.02
N HIS A 137 -22.82 32.05 21.44
CA HIS A 137 -21.71 31.29 22.00
C HIS A 137 -22.10 30.51 23.26
N GLY A 138 -21.70 29.24 23.35
CA GLY A 138 -21.98 28.38 24.51
C GLY A 138 -23.26 27.54 24.38
N MET A 139 -24.04 27.72 23.31
CA MET A 139 -25.12 26.81 22.91
C MET A 139 -24.60 25.54 22.20
N ALA A 140 -23.27 25.41 22.05
CA ALA A 140 -22.62 24.33 21.34
C ALA A 140 -23.10 22.95 21.86
N LYS A 141 -23.64 22.16 20.94
CA LYS A 141 -23.54 20.70 21.07
C LYS A 141 -22.03 20.43 21.13
N ASN A 142 -21.54 19.70 22.12
CA ASN A 142 -20.16 19.18 22.13
C ASN A 142 -20.01 18.09 21.03
N SER A 143 -20.41 18.41 19.79
CA SER A 143 -20.39 17.54 18.63
C SER A 143 -19.08 17.75 17.88
N LEU A 144 -18.28 16.69 17.87
CA LEU A 144 -17.09 16.58 17.05
C LEU A 144 -17.46 16.69 15.57
N PHE A 145 -16.84 17.59 14.81
CA PHE A 145 -17.08 17.74 13.37
C PHE A 145 -15.79 17.69 12.53
N CYS A 146 -15.93 17.51 11.23
CA CYS A 146 -14.82 17.44 10.29
C CYS A 146 -14.65 18.78 9.57
N LEU A 147 -13.48 19.40 9.69
CA LEU A 147 -13.17 20.61 8.94
C LEU A 147 -12.52 20.22 7.61
N GLU A 148 -13.28 20.31 6.52
CA GLU A 148 -12.86 19.80 5.21
C GLU A 148 -12.97 20.87 4.10
N LYS A 149 -11.96 20.95 3.24
CA LYS A 149 -11.98 21.78 2.03
C LYS A 149 -10.88 21.35 1.06
N THR A 150 -11.23 21.25 -0.21
CA THR A 150 -10.30 20.92 -1.29
C THR A 150 -10.29 22.04 -2.33
N GLY A 151 -9.11 22.54 -2.63
CA GLY A 151 -8.88 23.58 -3.62
C GLY A 151 -9.50 24.93 -3.28
N GLY A 152 -9.67 25.73 -4.33
CA GLY A 152 -10.10 27.14 -4.24
C GLY A 152 -8.90 28.09 -4.36
N VAL A 153 -9.08 29.17 -5.11
CA VAL A 153 -8.04 30.19 -5.27
C VAL A 153 -7.85 30.86 -3.91
N THR A 154 -6.64 30.74 -3.36
CA THR A 154 -6.26 31.44 -2.13
C THR A 154 -6.18 32.94 -2.42
N SER A 155 -7.22 33.69 -2.09
CA SER A 155 -7.20 35.15 -2.24
C SER A 155 -6.19 35.76 -1.25
N SER A 156 -5.53 36.86 -1.66
CA SER A 156 -4.65 37.62 -0.74
C SER A 156 -5.41 38.09 0.50
N LEU A 157 -6.70 38.42 0.35
CA LEU A 157 -7.61 38.79 1.44
C LEU A 157 -7.76 37.66 2.46
N THR A 158 -7.89 36.40 2.00
CA THR A 158 -7.98 35.23 2.89
C THR A 158 -6.75 35.10 3.78
N LEU A 159 -5.55 35.17 3.18
CA LEU A 159 -4.29 35.09 3.92
C LEU A 159 -4.11 36.27 4.88
N GLU A 160 -4.41 37.49 4.43
CA GLU A 160 -4.35 38.71 5.24
C GLU A 160 -5.30 38.62 6.46
N ASN A 161 -6.51 38.10 6.25
CA ASN A 161 -7.45 37.83 7.34
C ASN A 161 -6.86 36.81 8.32
N ILE A 162 -6.44 35.63 7.85
CA ILE A 162 -5.90 34.57 8.72
C ILE A 162 -4.66 35.05 9.49
N GLU A 163 -3.79 35.83 8.86
CA GLU A 163 -2.59 36.38 9.50
C GLU A 163 -2.95 37.25 10.72
N ARG A 164 -3.99 38.09 10.59
CA ARG A 164 -4.49 38.98 11.65
C ARG A 164 -5.16 38.25 12.81
N ILE A 165 -5.68 37.05 12.59
CA ILE A 165 -6.35 36.28 13.64
C ILE A 165 -5.34 35.91 14.74
N PRO A 166 -5.62 36.18 16.03
CA PRO A 166 -4.75 35.74 17.12
C PRO A 166 -4.68 34.21 17.22
N GLN A 167 -3.54 33.67 17.64
CA GLN A 167 -3.40 32.23 17.91
C GLN A 167 -4.40 31.78 18.99
N ASN A 168 -4.91 30.54 18.90
CA ASN A 168 -5.85 29.94 19.85
C ASN A 168 -7.13 30.77 20.13
N SER A 169 -7.55 31.61 19.19
CA SER A 169 -8.69 32.52 19.37
C SER A 169 -10.03 31.89 18.99
N ILE A 170 -10.03 30.95 18.05
CA ILE A 170 -11.24 30.32 17.50
C ILE A 170 -11.56 29.03 18.27
N GLY A 171 -12.69 28.98 18.98
CA GLY A 171 -13.16 27.75 19.60
C GLY A 171 -13.64 26.73 18.57
N CYS A 172 -13.29 25.45 18.75
CA CYS A 172 -13.79 24.35 17.92
C CYS A 172 -13.65 23.01 18.65
N VAL A 173 -14.44 22.02 18.27
CA VAL A 173 -14.32 20.63 18.73
C VAL A 173 -14.25 19.74 17.50
N LEU A 174 -13.03 19.40 17.08
CA LEU A 174 -12.78 18.74 15.80
C LEU A 174 -12.58 17.23 15.97
N LYS A 175 -13.17 16.48 15.04
CA LYS A 175 -12.91 15.07 14.83
C LYS A 175 -11.75 14.87 13.85
N GLU A 176 -11.80 15.59 12.74
CA GLU A 176 -10.91 15.46 11.58
C GLU A 176 -10.62 16.88 11.06
N PHE A 177 -9.40 17.10 10.60
CA PHE A 177 -8.97 18.35 9.96
C PHE A 177 -8.30 17.95 8.64
N ASP A 178 -9.01 18.13 7.52
CA ASP A 178 -8.62 17.59 6.21
C ASP A 178 -8.71 18.66 5.12
N LEU A 179 -7.60 19.35 4.86
CA LEU A 179 -7.56 20.49 3.95
C LEU A 179 -6.51 20.28 2.85
N HIS A 180 -6.93 20.39 1.59
CA HIS A 180 -6.07 20.16 0.43
C HIS A 180 -6.00 21.38 -0.46
N ASP A 181 -4.79 21.77 -0.84
CA ASP A 181 -4.46 22.79 -1.82
C ASP A 181 -5.22 24.10 -1.61
N THR A 182 -5.22 24.58 -0.37
CA THR A 182 -5.97 25.77 0.02
C THR A 182 -5.29 26.56 1.13
N GLY A 183 -5.39 27.89 1.05
CA GLY A 183 -4.86 28.83 2.04
C GLY A 183 -5.46 28.70 3.44
N PHE A 184 -6.63 28.05 3.55
CA PHE A 184 -7.27 27.78 4.84
C PHE A 184 -6.46 26.86 5.74
N ILE A 185 -5.50 26.10 5.22
CA ILE A 185 -4.57 25.32 6.06
C ILE A 185 -3.92 26.21 7.13
N ASN A 186 -3.64 27.48 6.80
CA ASN A 186 -3.08 28.47 7.73
C ASN A 186 -3.98 28.81 8.94
N ILE A 187 -5.24 28.36 8.97
CA ILE A 187 -6.14 28.55 10.13
C ILE A 187 -5.78 27.65 11.31
N LEU A 188 -5.09 26.52 11.07
CA LEU A 188 -4.78 25.51 12.08
C LEU A 188 -4.21 26.09 13.40
N PRO A 189 -3.16 26.95 13.39
CA PRO A 189 -2.63 27.57 14.63
C PRO A 189 -3.55 28.62 15.28
N LYS A 190 -4.65 28.99 14.61
CA LYS A 190 -5.65 29.96 15.10
C LYS A 190 -6.77 29.27 15.89
N LEU A 191 -6.94 27.98 15.67
CA LEU A 191 -7.89 27.13 16.39
C LEU A 191 -7.44 26.90 17.84
N ARG A 192 -8.39 26.96 18.76
CA ARG A 192 -8.18 26.68 20.19
C ARG A 192 -8.25 25.19 20.43
N ILE A 193 -7.16 24.51 20.07
CA ILE A 193 -6.96 23.08 20.28
C ILE A 193 -6.25 22.88 21.63
N ASN A 194 -6.88 22.11 22.53
CA ASN A 194 -6.30 21.81 23.84
C ASN A 194 -5.33 20.61 23.72
N GLU A 195 -4.42 20.46 24.68
CA GLU A 195 -3.50 19.30 24.72
C GLU A 195 -4.24 17.97 24.83
N ASP A 196 -5.42 17.97 25.46
CA ASP A 196 -6.30 16.80 25.61
C ASP A 196 -7.19 16.53 24.39
N SER A 197 -7.15 17.38 23.36
CA SER A 197 -7.93 17.19 22.13
C SER A 197 -7.46 15.94 21.38
N LYS A 198 -8.40 15.18 20.83
CA LYS A 198 -8.12 13.96 20.06
C LYS A 198 -8.67 14.09 18.64
N PHE A 199 -7.77 14.04 17.68
CA PHE A 199 -8.06 14.01 16.25
C PHE A 199 -7.97 12.58 15.74
N LYS A 200 -8.98 12.16 14.99
CA LYS A 200 -8.91 10.92 14.23
C LYS A 200 -8.02 11.08 12.99
N LEU A 201 -8.01 12.27 12.38
CA LEU A 201 -7.26 12.57 11.16
C LEU A 201 -6.76 14.02 11.15
N LEU A 202 -5.49 14.19 10.80
CA LEU A 202 -4.91 15.45 10.30
C LEU A 202 -4.38 15.20 8.88
N GLY A 203 -5.17 15.56 7.87
CA GLY A 203 -4.82 15.44 6.46
C GLY A 203 -4.56 16.80 5.85
N LEU A 204 -3.37 17.02 5.29
CA LEU A 204 -3.00 18.30 4.66
C LEU A 204 -2.21 18.06 3.39
N SER A 205 -2.63 18.72 2.31
CA SER A 205 -1.85 18.78 1.07
C SER A 205 -1.68 20.22 0.63
N ALA A 206 -0.47 20.62 0.23
CA ALA A 206 -0.20 21.97 -0.20
C ALA A 206 0.81 22.00 -1.34
N ILE A 207 0.33 22.11 -2.58
CA ILE A 207 1.19 22.29 -3.75
C ILE A 207 1.90 23.65 -3.74
N GLU A 208 1.24 24.71 -3.26
CA GLU A 208 1.80 26.06 -3.18
C GLU A 208 2.28 26.40 -1.76
N LYS A 209 3.42 27.09 -1.66
CA LYS A 209 4.01 27.48 -0.37
C LYS A 209 3.10 28.44 0.41
N GLU A 210 2.36 29.27 -0.30
CA GLU A 210 1.40 30.25 0.21
C GLU A 210 0.35 29.56 1.09
N HIS A 211 -0.06 28.33 0.76
CA HIS A 211 -1.03 27.54 1.51
C HIS A 211 -0.60 27.23 2.95
N VAL A 212 0.69 27.25 3.25
CA VAL A 212 1.24 27.00 4.60
C VAL A 212 2.11 28.15 5.13
N SER A 213 2.20 29.25 4.39
CA SER A 213 3.15 30.34 4.65
C SER A 213 3.00 30.98 6.05
N VAL A 214 1.77 31.14 6.54
CA VAL A 214 1.47 31.72 7.87
C VAL A 214 1.85 30.75 8.99
N ILE A 215 1.81 29.44 8.75
CA ILE A 215 2.31 28.44 9.70
C ILE A 215 3.84 28.48 9.75
N LEU A 216 4.48 28.50 8.58
CA LEU A 216 5.95 28.45 8.47
C LEU A 216 6.62 29.68 9.07
N SER A 217 5.98 30.85 9.01
CA SER A 217 6.46 32.11 9.59
C SER A 217 6.41 32.14 11.12
N GLN A 218 5.77 31.17 11.78
CA GLN A 218 5.67 31.15 13.23
C GLN A 218 6.98 30.74 13.89
N ASN A 219 7.35 31.46 14.95
CA ASN A 219 8.56 31.19 15.71
C ASN A 219 8.43 30.01 16.68
N LYS A 220 7.21 29.71 17.14
CA LYS A 220 6.96 28.67 18.15
C LYS A 220 6.05 27.58 17.57
N PRO A 221 6.32 26.30 17.86
CA PRO A 221 5.38 25.23 17.58
C PRO A 221 4.04 25.47 18.29
N PHE A 222 2.95 25.00 17.69
CA PHE A 222 1.60 25.06 18.26
C PHE A 222 1.04 23.66 18.50
N CYS A 223 0.08 23.54 19.41
CA CYS A 223 -0.47 22.25 19.79
C CYS A 223 -1.52 21.76 18.80
N VAL A 224 -1.44 20.49 18.41
CA VAL A 224 -2.46 19.78 17.62
C VAL A 224 -3.13 18.65 18.40
N GLY A 225 -2.95 18.60 19.72
CA GLY A 225 -3.46 17.51 20.57
C GLY A 225 -2.84 16.14 20.25
N SER A 226 -3.62 15.09 20.43
CA SER A 226 -3.33 13.72 20.01
C SER A 226 -3.94 13.47 18.63
N VAL A 227 -3.19 12.84 17.73
CA VAL A 227 -3.63 12.54 16.36
C VAL A 227 -3.49 11.05 16.10
N ASP A 228 -4.57 10.39 15.69
CA ASP A 228 -4.53 8.96 15.33
C ASP A 228 -3.86 8.77 13.96
N ASN A 229 -4.27 9.53 12.94
CA ASN A 229 -3.70 9.45 11.59
C ASN A 229 -3.24 10.82 11.10
N MET A 230 -2.01 10.92 10.60
CA MET A 230 -1.43 12.14 10.06
C MET A 230 -0.94 11.91 8.64
N THR A 231 -1.52 12.65 7.69
CA THR A 231 -1.12 12.64 6.28
C THR A 231 -0.71 14.04 5.87
N LEU A 232 0.56 14.24 5.50
CA LEU A 232 1.07 15.52 5.00
C LEU A 232 1.68 15.35 3.61
N GLU A 233 1.23 16.17 2.66
CA GLU A 233 1.68 16.11 1.27
C GLU A 233 2.23 17.47 0.80
N ASN A 234 3.30 17.43 0.01
CA ASN A 234 3.97 18.58 -0.57
C ASN A 234 4.44 19.60 0.49
N TYR A 235 4.21 20.91 0.33
CA TYR A 235 4.61 21.91 1.33
C TYR A 235 3.97 21.69 2.70
N ALA A 236 2.90 20.89 2.83
CA ALA A 236 2.36 20.53 4.13
C ALA A 236 3.37 19.74 4.97
N VAL A 237 4.26 18.95 4.35
CA VAL A 237 5.34 18.25 5.07
C VAL A 237 6.24 19.24 5.83
N SER A 238 6.50 20.43 5.26
CA SER A 238 7.33 21.46 5.89
C SER A 238 6.78 22.03 7.19
N ILE A 239 5.49 21.83 7.49
CA ILE A 239 4.91 22.32 8.75
C ILE A 239 5.22 21.40 9.92
N LEU A 240 5.70 20.18 9.68
CA LEU A 240 5.87 19.16 10.71
C LEU A 240 6.72 19.64 11.91
N PRO A 241 7.84 20.38 11.74
CA PRO A 241 8.59 20.97 12.87
C PRO A 241 7.83 22.08 13.64
N LYS A 242 6.71 22.57 13.13
CA LYS A 242 5.82 23.55 13.76
C LYS A 242 4.70 22.90 14.57
N LEU A 243 4.54 21.58 14.48
CA LEU A 243 3.52 20.86 15.22
C LEU A 243 4.07 20.40 16.58
N ARG A 244 3.27 20.58 17.63
CA ARG A 244 3.49 19.98 18.95
C ARG A 244 2.39 18.96 19.22
N ILE A 245 2.76 17.69 19.09
CA ILE A 245 1.91 16.54 19.41
C ILE A 245 2.01 16.27 20.91
N HIS A 246 0.92 15.82 21.53
CA HIS A 246 0.91 15.51 22.96
C HIS A 246 1.86 14.34 23.30
N GLU A 247 2.62 14.44 24.39
CA GLU A 247 3.75 13.53 24.78
C GLU A 247 3.36 12.05 24.93
N ASN A 248 2.07 11.73 25.03
CA ASN A 248 1.57 10.34 25.13
C ASN A 248 0.73 9.92 23.91
N SER A 249 0.87 10.62 22.80
CA SER A 249 0.16 10.28 21.56
C SER A 249 0.81 9.06 20.92
N GLU A 250 -0.04 8.18 20.41
CA GLU A 250 0.36 7.01 19.63
C GLU A 250 -0.29 7.13 18.26
N ILE A 251 0.50 7.58 17.28
CA ILE A 251 0.03 7.76 15.90
C ILE A 251 -0.09 6.37 15.27
N GLU A 252 -1.28 6.04 14.79
CA GLU A 252 -1.55 4.81 14.05
C GLU A 252 -0.90 4.83 12.67
N LEU A 253 -0.98 5.96 11.95
CA LEU A 253 -0.36 6.16 10.64
C LEU A 253 0.25 7.55 10.49
N LEU A 254 1.54 7.60 10.16
CA LEU A 254 2.23 8.80 9.67
C LEU A 254 2.56 8.62 8.19
N LYS A 255 1.82 9.30 7.32
CA LYS A 255 2.08 9.33 5.88
C LYS A 255 2.63 10.69 5.47
N LEU A 256 3.82 10.71 4.85
CA LEU A 256 4.42 11.93 4.32
C LEU A 256 4.77 11.73 2.84
N ALA A 257 4.36 12.64 1.96
CA ALA A 257 4.73 12.61 0.54
C ALA A 257 5.25 13.98 0.10
N ALA A 258 6.39 14.03 -0.58
CA ALA A 258 6.95 15.29 -1.06
C ALA A 258 7.57 15.11 -2.44
N THR A 259 6.96 15.72 -3.47
CA THR A 259 7.42 15.61 -4.86
C THR A 259 8.60 16.52 -5.20
N GLU A 260 8.82 17.60 -4.45
CA GLU A 260 9.90 18.57 -4.69
C GLU A 260 10.79 18.72 -3.45
N LYS A 261 12.05 19.07 -3.67
CA LYS A 261 13.05 19.26 -2.59
C LYS A 261 12.66 20.39 -1.64
N GLU A 262 12.03 21.44 -2.18
CA GLU A 262 11.57 22.61 -1.46
C GLU A 262 10.54 22.25 -0.38
N HIS A 263 9.73 21.21 -0.61
CA HIS A 263 8.70 20.73 0.32
C HIS A 263 9.25 20.23 1.66
N VAL A 264 10.52 19.83 1.70
CA VAL A 264 11.19 19.32 2.91
C VAL A 264 12.34 20.21 3.39
N ALA A 265 12.68 21.28 2.66
CA ALA A 265 13.86 22.11 2.94
C ALA A 265 13.87 22.70 4.38
N ILE A 266 12.70 23.06 4.92
CA ILE A 266 12.57 23.62 6.28
C ILE A 266 12.86 22.58 7.37
N ILE A 267 12.61 21.30 7.10
CA ILE A 267 12.92 20.23 8.06
C ILE A 267 14.45 20.11 8.23
N PHE A 268 15.19 20.18 7.13
CA PHE A 268 16.64 20.02 7.16
C PHE A 268 17.40 21.27 7.62
N SER A 269 16.74 22.43 7.67
CA SER A 269 17.31 23.63 8.30
C SER A 269 17.20 23.62 9.83
N GLN A 270 16.50 22.66 10.42
CA GLN A 270 16.46 22.47 11.88
C GLN A 270 17.69 21.72 12.37
N ASP A 271 18.32 22.24 13.43
CA ASP A 271 19.50 21.62 14.07
C ASP A 271 19.17 20.28 14.75
N HIS A 272 17.95 20.15 15.28
CA HIS A 272 17.53 18.99 16.06
C HIS A 272 16.43 18.19 15.34
N PRO A 273 16.42 16.86 15.47
CA PRO A 273 15.26 16.04 15.12
C PRO A 273 14.02 16.54 15.87
N PHE A 274 12.85 16.47 15.23
CA PHE A 274 11.58 16.75 15.89
C PHE A 274 10.92 15.44 16.28
N CYS A 275 10.24 15.42 17.41
CA CYS A 275 9.65 14.19 17.95
C CYS A 275 8.22 14.00 17.43
N VAL A 276 7.93 12.80 16.90
CA VAL A 276 6.57 12.35 16.56
C VAL A 276 6.08 11.28 17.55
N GLU A 277 6.68 11.24 18.73
CA GLU A 277 6.43 10.29 19.82
C GLU A 277 6.49 8.82 19.38
N ARG A 278 5.37 8.09 19.49
CA ARG A 278 5.22 6.68 19.11
C ARG A 278 4.40 6.61 17.83
N VAL A 279 4.90 5.88 16.84
CA VAL A 279 4.23 5.68 15.54
C VAL A 279 4.17 4.19 15.24
N LYS A 280 2.98 3.69 14.89
CA LYS A 280 2.80 2.29 14.48
C LYS A 280 3.17 2.07 13.02
N ASN A 281 2.67 2.90 12.10
CA ASN A 281 2.93 2.76 10.67
C ASN A 281 3.51 4.06 10.10
N ILE A 282 4.61 3.95 9.34
CA ILE A 282 5.29 5.08 8.69
C ILE A 282 5.33 4.79 7.19
N THR A 283 4.75 5.69 6.40
CA THR A 283 4.80 5.66 4.94
C THR A 283 5.42 6.96 4.44
N LEU A 284 6.56 6.88 3.72
CA LEU A 284 7.25 8.05 3.19
C LEU A 284 7.48 7.92 1.68
N ASP A 285 7.00 8.91 0.93
CA ASP A 285 7.08 8.93 -0.53
C ASP A 285 7.99 10.07 -1.02
N ASN A 286 8.87 9.76 -1.97
CA ASN A 286 9.75 10.69 -2.67
C ASN A 286 10.69 11.46 -1.73
N TYR A 287 10.81 12.80 -1.83
CA TYR A 287 11.68 13.58 -0.93
C TYR A 287 11.34 13.43 0.56
N ALA A 288 10.13 12.95 0.89
CA ALA A 288 9.75 12.68 2.27
C ALA A 288 10.53 11.51 2.88
N VAL A 289 11.07 10.58 2.08
CA VAL A 289 11.94 9.50 2.57
C VAL A 289 13.12 10.06 3.36
N SER A 290 13.72 11.15 2.89
CA SER A 290 14.84 11.80 3.58
C SER A 290 14.47 12.35 4.96
N VAL A 291 13.18 12.68 5.21
CA VAL A 291 12.70 13.21 6.49
C VAL A 291 12.90 12.20 7.62
N LEU A 292 12.98 10.90 7.31
CA LEU A 292 13.23 9.83 8.26
C LEU A 292 14.46 10.09 9.15
N THR A 293 15.50 10.74 8.63
CA THR A 293 16.72 11.11 9.39
C THR A 293 16.49 12.18 10.46
N LYS A 294 15.39 12.93 10.36
CA LYS A 294 14.97 14.01 11.26
C LYS A 294 13.76 13.64 12.12
N LEU A 295 13.14 12.48 11.88
CA LEU A 295 12.10 11.93 12.73
C LEU A 295 12.72 11.40 14.04
N GLY A 296 12.48 12.10 15.13
CA GLY A 296 12.76 11.62 16.48
C GLY A 296 11.73 10.57 16.89
N ILE A 297 11.95 9.31 16.48
CA ILE A 297 11.14 8.17 16.92
C ILE A 297 11.67 7.70 18.27
N HIS A 298 10.77 7.58 19.26
CA HIS A 298 11.14 7.14 20.60
C HIS A 298 11.79 5.73 20.56
N GLU A 299 12.81 5.48 21.39
CA GLU A 299 13.57 4.21 21.38
C GLU A 299 12.71 2.96 21.65
N ASN A 300 11.62 3.16 22.40
CA ASN A 300 10.62 2.15 22.72
C ASN A 300 9.46 2.08 21.71
N SER A 301 9.53 2.80 20.58
CA SER A 301 8.52 2.69 19.54
C SER A 301 8.60 1.32 18.86
N GLU A 302 7.44 0.68 18.74
CA GLU A 302 7.25 -0.58 18.02
C GLU A 302 6.52 -0.25 16.71
N VAL A 303 7.31 -0.07 15.65
CA VAL A 303 6.82 0.23 14.30
C VAL A 303 6.36 -1.09 13.67
N GLU A 304 5.07 -1.21 13.39
CA GLU A 304 4.48 -2.35 12.69
C GLU A 304 4.86 -2.37 11.21
N LEU A 305 4.91 -1.20 10.55
CA LEU A 305 5.27 -1.05 9.15
C LEU A 305 6.13 0.20 8.91
N LEU A 306 7.27 0.00 8.26
CA LEU A 306 8.07 1.04 7.63
C LEU A 306 8.01 0.84 6.11
N ASP A 307 7.35 1.76 5.42
CA ASP A 307 7.10 1.72 3.98
C ASP A 307 7.72 2.96 3.31
N LEU A 308 8.71 2.75 2.43
CA LEU A 308 9.44 3.84 1.77
C LEU A 308 9.43 3.66 0.25
N TYR A 309 9.01 4.69 -0.46
CA TYR A 309 9.02 4.75 -1.92
C TYR A 309 9.85 5.94 -2.40
N ALA A 310 10.79 5.72 -3.32
CA ALA A 310 11.56 6.79 -3.95
C ALA A 310 11.89 6.46 -5.40
N ASP A 311 11.24 7.12 -6.33
CA ASP A 311 11.43 6.99 -7.79
C ASP A 311 12.69 7.68 -8.33
N GLU A 312 13.23 8.70 -7.65
CA GLU A 312 14.47 9.38 -8.02
C GLU A 312 15.58 9.23 -6.97
N LYS A 313 16.84 9.24 -7.41
CA LYS A 313 18.01 9.15 -6.53
C LYS A 313 18.10 10.33 -5.55
N GLU A 314 17.68 11.50 -6.00
CA GLU A 314 17.68 12.76 -5.26
C GLU A 314 16.83 12.67 -3.99
N HIS A 315 15.76 11.85 -4.01
CA HIS A 315 14.83 11.63 -2.90
C HIS A 315 15.50 11.04 -1.65
N ILE A 316 16.59 10.29 -1.83
CA ILE A 316 17.37 9.69 -0.73
C ILE A 316 18.77 10.30 -0.55
N SER A 317 19.12 11.32 -1.34
CA SER A 317 20.47 11.90 -1.34
C SER A 317 20.94 12.39 0.03
N LEU A 318 20.04 12.91 0.86
CA LEU A 318 20.31 13.37 2.22
C LEU A 318 20.55 12.23 3.21
N ILE A 319 19.96 11.05 2.99
CA ILE A 319 20.25 9.85 3.78
C ILE A 319 21.64 9.33 3.43
N LEU A 320 21.97 9.27 2.14
CA LEU A 320 23.24 8.73 1.66
C LEU A 320 24.44 9.56 2.10
N SER A 321 24.26 10.88 2.24
CA SER A 321 25.30 11.80 2.71
C SER A 321 25.54 11.76 4.23
N GLN A 322 24.72 11.06 5.01
CA GLN A 322 24.95 10.87 6.44
C GLN A 322 26.18 9.98 6.68
N ASP A 323 27.07 10.40 7.58
CA ASP A 323 28.22 9.59 7.98
C ASP A 323 27.83 8.35 8.81
N HIS A 324 26.69 8.43 9.50
CA HIS A 324 26.24 7.40 10.44
C HIS A 324 24.86 6.85 10.07
N PRO A 325 24.63 5.53 10.26
CA PRO A 325 23.30 4.95 10.18
C PRO A 325 22.34 5.63 11.16
N PHE A 326 21.07 5.75 10.77
CA PHE A 326 20.01 6.29 11.61
C PHE A 326 19.14 5.16 12.19
N PHE A 327 18.41 5.44 13.25
CA PHE A 327 17.68 4.45 14.04
C PHE A 327 16.16 4.69 13.96
N VAL A 328 15.40 3.63 13.69
CA VAL A 328 13.93 3.67 13.52
C VAL A 328 13.18 2.84 14.57
N GLY A 329 13.82 2.51 15.70
CA GLY A 329 13.20 1.69 16.74
C GLY A 329 13.19 0.19 16.43
N ARG A 330 12.16 -0.49 16.93
CA ARG A 330 11.86 -1.89 16.59
C ARG A 330 10.88 -1.90 15.43
N VAL A 331 11.25 -2.53 14.33
CA VAL A 331 10.42 -2.60 13.13
C VAL A 331 10.02 -4.04 12.86
N LYS A 332 8.72 -4.26 12.66
CA LYS A 332 8.14 -5.56 12.35
C LYS A 332 8.17 -5.85 10.85
N ASN A 333 7.73 -4.92 10.01
CA ASN A 333 7.73 -5.07 8.55
C ASN A 333 8.44 -3.89 7.88
N ILE A 334 9.27 -4.18 6.86
CA ILE A 334 9.99 -3.19 6.06
C ILE A 334 9.65 -3.43 4.59
N THR A 335 9.09 -2.42 3.94
CA THR A 335 8.85 -2.38 2.48
C THR A 335 9.65 -1.22 1.90
N LEU A 336 10.52 -1.50 0.92
CA LEU A 336 11.29 -0.47 0.22
C LEU A 336 11.19 -0.68 -1.29
N GLU A 337 10.83 0.39 -1.99
CA GLU A 337 10.62 0.36 -3.43
C GLU A 337 11.55 1.35 -4.14
N GLU A 338 12.11 0.92 -5.26
CA GLU A 338 12.96 1.71 -6.14
C GLU A 338 14.23 2.24 -5.44
N TYR A 339 14.58 3.53 -5.57
CA TYR A 339 15.77 4.08 -4.90
C TYR A 339 15.69 3.95 -3.38
N ALA A 340 14.51 3.78 -2.78
CA ALA A 340 14.38 3.59 -1.33
C ALA A 340 15.09 2.32 -0.83
N VAL A 341 15.29 1.31 -1.69
CA VAL A 341 16.13 0.15 -1.37
C VAL A 341 17.53 0.62 -0.93
N GLY A 342 18.08 1.65 -1.57
CA GLY A 342 19.38 2.27 -1.25
C GLY A 342 19.52 2.83 0.17
N VAL A 343 18.43 2.96 0.93
CA VAL A 343 18.43 3.38 2.34
C VAL A 343 18.91 2.26 3.27
N LEU A 344 18.81 0.98 2.88
CA LEU A 344 19.10 -0.17 3.74
C LEU A 344 20.46 -0.12 4.46
N PRO A 345 21.58 0.23 3.81
CA PRO A 345 22.87 0.27 4.49
C PRO A 345 22.97 1.35 5.58
N LYS A 346 22.08 2.35 5.54
CA LYS A 346 21.97 3.43 6.53
C LYS A 346 20.87 3.19 7.56
N LEU A 347 20.02 2.18 7.36
CA LEU A 347 18.93 1.85 8.26
C LEU A 347 19.41 0.91 9.37
N ARG A 348 19.39 1.39 10.63
CA ARG A 348 19.66 0.56 11.80
C ARG A 348 18.36 0.22 12.53
N VAL A 349 18.01 -1.06 12.54
CA VAL A 349 16.96 -1.60 13.42
C VAL A 349 17.57 -2.04 14.75
N HIS A 350 16.75 -2.03 15.80
CA HIS A 350 17.16 -2.49 17.12
C HIS A 350 17.64 -3.96 17.08
N GLU A 351 18.66 -4.33 17.87
CA GLU A 351 19.25 -5.68 17.87
C GLU A 351 18.25 -6.79 18.24
N ASN A 352 17.30 -6.47 19.11
CA ASN A 352 16.19 -7.34 19.49
C ASN A 352 14.99 -7.29 18.52
N SER A 353 15.09 -6.52 17.43
CA SER A 353 14.03 -6.48 16.42
C SER A 353 13.98 -7.81 15.69
N LYS A 354 12.78 -8.40 15.64
CA LYS A 354 12.48 -9.57 14.82
C LYS A 354 11.66 -9.06 13.64
N VAL A 355 12.33 -8.79 12.52
CA VAL A 355 11.65 -8.35 11.31
C VAL A 355 10.86 -9.55 10.77
N GLU A 356 9.54 -9.45 10.75
CA GLU A 356 8.65 -10.47 10.22
C GLU A 356 8.67 -10.50 8.69
N LEU A 357 8.76 -9.34 8.04
CA LEU A 357 8.82 -9.22 6.59
C LEU A 357 9.82 -8.16 6.14
N LEU A 358 10.69 -8.52 5.20
CA LEU A 358 11.48 -7.61 4.38
C LEU A 358 11.06 -7.77 2.92
N TRP A 359 10.42 -6.76 2.35
CA TRP A 359 10.00 -6.74 0.95
C TRP A 359 10.72 -5.62 0.20
N LEU A 360 11.48 -5.98 -0.84
CA LEU A 360 12.29 -5.06 -1.62
C LEU A 360 11.98 -5.23 -3.11
N VAL A 361 11.69 -4.11 -3.79
CA VAL A 361 11.41 -4.05 -5.22
C VAL A 361 12.32 -3.00 -5.84
N ALA A 362 12.97 -3.32 -6.95
CA ALA A 362 13.78 -2.37 -7.71
C ALA A 362 13.69 -2.69 -9.19
N SER A 363 12.98 -1.85 -9.94
CA SER A 363 12.71 -2.05 -11.37
C SER A 363 13.85 -1.65 -12.29
N GLU A 364 14.74 -0.76 -11.82
CA GLU A 364 15.92 -0.33 -12.57
C GLU A 364 17.23 -0.67 -11.84
N LYS A 365 18.29 -0.88 -12.62
CA LYS A 365 19.62 -1.17 -12.08
C LYS A 365 20.13 -0.05 -11.15
N GLU A 366 19.85 1.20 -11.51
CA GLU A 366 20.34 2.38 -10.79
C GLU A 366 19.79 2.43 -9.35
N HIS A 367 18.62 1.84 -9.09
CA HIS A 367 18.00 1.75 -7.76
C HIS A 367 18.86 0.97 -6.75
N VAL A 368 19.62 -0.03 -7.22
CA VAL A 368 20.48 -0.88 -6.36
C VAL A 368 21.97 -0.58 -6.49
N ASP A 369 22.39 0.23 -7.46
CA ASP A 369 23.81 0.55 -7.71
C ASP A 369 24.50 1.14 -6.46
N ILE A 370 23.77 1.93 -5.66
CA ILE A 370 24.25 2.49 -4.39
C ILE A 370 24.67 1.39 -3.42
N ILE A 371 23.92 0.29 -3.35
CA ILE A 371 24.24 -0.85 -2.48
C ILE A 371 25.35 -1.69 -3.09
N LEU A 372 25.25 -2.01 -4.37
CA LEU A 372 26.22 -2.88 -5.06
C LEU A 372 27.62 -2.26 -5.12
N SER A 373 27.72 -0.94 -5.12
CA SER A 373 28.98 -0.20 -5.11
C SER A 373 29.66 -0.16 -3.73
N GLN A 374 28.98 -0.57 -2.64
CA GLN A 374 29.58 -0.57 -1.31
C GLN A 374 30.56 -1.73 -1.13
N GLU A 375 31.69 -1.47 -0.48
CA GLU A 375 32.66 -2.51 -0.15
C GLU A 375 32.16 -3.43 0.98
N GLN A 376 31.42 -2.87 1.93
CA GLN A 376 30.95 -3.58 3.11
C GLN A 376 29.56 -4.16 2.90
N MET A 377 29.34 -5.36 3.43
CA MET A 377 27.99 -5.93 3.53
C MET A 377 27.20 -5.21 4.62
N PHE A 378 25.90 -5.04 4.42
CA PHE A 378 25.00 -4.48 5.43
C PHE A 378 24.22 -5.58 6.18
N PHE A 379 23.64 -5.20 7.31
CA PHE A 379 22.97 -6.10 8.24
C PHE A 379 21.59 -5.57 8.66
N ILE A 380 20.52 -6.33 8.40
CA ILE A 380 19.12 -5.97 8.71
C ILE A 380 18.61 -6.64 10.01
N GLY A 381 19.42 -7.47 10.68
CA GLY A 381 18.95 -8.22 11.85
C GLY A 381 18.47 -9.64 11.51
N ARG A 382 17.58 -10.18 12.35
CA ARG A 382 16.91 -11.46 12.12
C ARG A 382 15.62 -11.20 11.35
N VAL A 383 15.54 -11.75 10.13
CA VAL A 383 14.38 -11.60 9.25
C VAL A 383 13.70 -12.95 9.06
N LYS A 384 12.39 -12.99 9.29
CA LYS A 384 11.58 -14.20 9.17
C LYS A 384 11.16 -14.48 7.73
N ASN A 385 10.70 -13.48 7.00
CA ASN A 385 10.30 -13.61 5.59
C ASN A 385 11.02 -12.56 4.74
N ILE A 386 11.55 -12.98 3.60
CA ILE A 386 12.28 -12.11 2.66
C ILE A 386 11.65 -12.26 1.28
N THR A 387 11.26 -11.15 0.67
CA THR A 387 10.77 -11.06 -0.71
C THR A 387 11.63 -10.06 -1.46
N LEU A 388 12.33 -10.53 -2.51
CA LEU A 388 13.14 -9.69 -3.40
C LEU A 388 12.61 -9.81 -4.82
N GLU A 389 12.32 -8.67 -5.44
CA GLU A 389 11.80 -8.59 -6.80
C GLU A 389 12.72 -7.75 -7.69
N GLU A 390 12.91 -8.23 -8.92
CA GLU A 390 13.66 -7.55 -9.98
C GLU A 390 15.12 -7.31 -9.57
N TYR A 391 15.68 -6.12 -9.80
CA TYR A 391 17.07 -5.80 -9.43
C TYR A 391 17.34 -5.93 -7.92
N ALA A 392 16.31 -5.91 -7.07
CA ALA A 392 16.47 -6.12 -5.63
C ALA A 392 17.03 -7.51 -5.32
N VAL A 393 16.88 -8.51 -6.20
CA VAL A 393 17.51 -9.83 -6.05
C VAL A 393 19.04 -9.70 -5.97
N SER A 394 19.65 -8.80 -6.74
CA SER A 394 21.10 -8.61 -6.81
C SER A 394 21.74 -8.15 -5.48
N ILE A 395 20.96 -7.56 -4.58
CA ILE A 395 21.46 -7.08 -3.27
C ILE A 395 21.89 -8.24 -2.35
N LEU A 396 21.49 -9.49 -2.64
CA LEU A 396 21.92 -10.68 -1.89
C LEU A 396 23.45 -10.80 -1.81
N THR A 397 24.17 -10.24 -2.78
CA THR A 397 25.65 -10.18 -2.77
C THR A 397 26.22 -9.26 -1.68
N LYS A 398 25.40 -8.35 -1.16
CA LYS A 398 25.78 -7.33 -0.17
C LYS A 398 25.04 -7.49 1.16
N MET A 399 24.10 -8.42 1.25
CA MET A 399 23.32 -8.65 2.45
C MET A 399 23.94 -9.75 3.30
N ARG A 400 24.21 -9.44 4.58
CA ARG A 400 24.66 -10.45 5.54
C ARG A 400 23.49 -10.95 6.38
N ILE A 401 23.05 -12.18 6.12
CA ILE A 401 22.17 -12.94 7.03
C ILE A 401 23.07 -13.86 7.88
N TYR A 402 22.86 -13.91 9.19
CA TYR A 402 23.60 -14.85 10.05
C TYR A 402 23.30 -16.30 9.61
N GLU A 403 24.32 -17.15 9.58
CA GLU A 403 24.16 -18.58 9.23
C GLU A 403 23.13 -19.28 10.14
N ASP A 404 22.97 -18.76 11.37
CA ASP A 404 22.07 -19.26 12.40
C ASP A 404 20.64 -18.73 12.29
N CYS A 405 20.37 -17.81 11.35
CA CYS A 405 19.02 -17.28 11.13
C CYS A 405 18.13 -18.31 10.44
N ASP A 406 16.98 -18.57 11.03
CA ASP A 406 15.90 -19.35 10.43
C ASP A 406 14.99 -18.40 9.63
N VAL A 407 15.04 -18.51 8.30
CA VAL A 407 14.15 -17.80 7.38
C VAL A 407 12.96 -18.73 7.08
N GLU A 408 11.75 -18.33 7.45
CA GLU A 408 10.55 -19.12 7.20
C GLU A 408 10.18 -19.11 5.71
N VAL A 409 10.26 -17.97 5.04
CA VAL A 409 9.95 -17.84 3.61
C VAL A 409 10.99 -16.96 2.91
N LEU A 410 11.55 -17.47 1.82
CA LEU A 410 12.34 -16.71 0.85
C LEU A 410 11.63 -16.72 -0.51
N VAL A 411 11.30 -15.54 -1.03
CA VAL A 411 10.73 -15.35 -2.36
C VAL A 411 11.71 -14.53 -3.20
N LEU A 412 12.08 -15.06 -4.36
CA LEU A 412 12.93 -14.40 -5.33
C LEU A 412 12.23 -14.38 -6.69
N ASN A 413 12.07 -13.19 -7.26
CA ASN A 413 11.44 -12.99 -8.55
C ASN A 413 12.33 -12.11 -9.43
N ALA A 414 12.77 -12.61 -10.59
CA ALA A 414 13.55 -11.81 -11.53
C ALA A 414 13.08 -12.11 -12.96
N THR A 415 12.37 -11.15 -13.55
CA THR A 415 11.76 -11.28 -14.88
C THR A 415 12.75 -11.11 -16.04
N GLU A 416 13.89 -10.45 -15.80
CA GLU A 416 14.96 -10.23 -16.77
C GLU A 416 16.31 -10.76 -16.28
N LYS A 417 17.21 -11.09 -17.22
CA LYS A 417 18.55 -11.60 -16.89
C LYS A 417 19.38 -10.56 -16.12
N GLU A 418 19.26 -9.30 -16.49
CA GLU A 418 20.03 -8.20 -15.92
C GLU A 418 19.79 -8.03 -14.42
N HIS A 419 18.59 -8.41 -13.94
CA HIS A 419 18.22 -8.40 -12.52
C HIS A 419 19.13 -9.27 -11.63
N VAL A 420 19.78 -10.29 -12.20
CA VAL A 420 20.64 -11.24 -11.48
C VAL A 420 22.11 -11.21 -11.94
N ASP A 421 22.46 -10.40 -12.94
CA ASP A 421 23.79 -10.37 -13.53
C ASP A 421 24.89 -10.06 -12.51
N ALA A 422 24.59 -9.22 -11.51
CA ALA A 422 25.54 -8.92 -10.43
C ALA A 422 25.91 -10.15 -9.60
N ILE A 423 24.98 -11.08 -9.40
CA ILE A 423 25.23 -12.35 -8.68
C ILE A 423 25.99 -13.31 -9.60
N LEU A 424 25.55 -13.44 -10.85
CA LEU A 424 26.15 -14.39 -11.79
C LEU A 424 27.61 -14.05 -12.12
N SER A 425 27.92 -12.76 -12.23
CA SER A 425 29.26 -12.23 -12.52
C SER A 425 30.25 -12.39 -11.36
N GLN A 426 29.77 -12.65 -10.14
CA GLN A 426 30.63 -12.84 -8.98
C GLN A 426 31.01 -14.31 -8.79
N ASN A 427 32.25 -14.54 -8.35
CA ASN A 427 32.73 -15.88 -7.98
C ASN A 427 32.32 -16.27 -6.56
N GLN A 428 31.95 -15.30 -5.73
CA GLN A 428 31.56 -15.54 -4.35
C GLN A 428 30.11 -16.04 -4.28
N SER A 429 29.89 -17.04 -3.43
CA SER A 429 28.55 -17.50 -3.11
C SER A 429 27.90 -16.60 -2.06
N PHE A 430 26.56 -16.54 -2.07
CA PHE A 430 25.78 -15.82 -1.05
C PHE A 430 25.09 -16.79 -0.10
N CYS A 431 24.75 -16.35 1.11
CA CYS A 431 24.07 -17.16 2.11
C CYS A 431 22.80 -16.46 2.59
N VAL A 432 21.69 -17.20 2.63
CA VAL A 432 20.37 -16.72 3.09
C VAL A 432 19.91 -17.39 4.39
N GLY A 433 20.85 -18.00 5.15
CA GLY A 433 20.54 -18.73 6.37
C GLY A 433 19.85 -20.09 6.11
N ARG A 434 19.14 -20.60 7.12
CA ARG A 434 18.35 -21.84 7.01
C ARG A 434 16.94 -21.50 6.54
N VAL A 435 16.64 -21.80 5.28
CA VAL A 435 15.35 -21.45 4.64
C VAL A 435 14.38 -22.62 4.73
N LYS A 436 13.21 -22.41 5.34
CA LYS A 436 12.15 -23.43 5.44
C LYS A 436 11.32 -23.53 4.16
N ASN A 437 10.92 -22.41 3.56
CA ASN A 437 10.17 -22.39 2.32
C ASN A 437 10.84 -21.44 1.32
N MET A 438 11.11 -21.93 0.12
CA MET A 438 11.77 -21.16 -0.93
C MET A 438 10.90 -21.14 -2.19
N ARG A 439 10.65 -19.96 -2.73
CA ARG A 439 9.95 -19.76 -3.99
C ARG A 439 10.83 -18.93 -4.91
N VAL A 440 11.18 -19.48 -6.06
CA VAL A 440 12.07 -18.83 -7.02
C VAL A 440 11.39 -18.82 -8.38
N ARG A 441 11.33 -17.64 -8.99
CA ARG A 441 10.65 -17.42 -10.27
C ARG A 441 11.60 -16.85 -11.31
N ASP A 442 11.42 -17.32 -12.53
CA ASP A 442 12.10 -16.81 -13.72
C ASP A 442 13.63 -16.79 -13.60
N TYR A 443 14.33 -15.74 -14.00
CA TYR A 443 15.80 -15.67 -13.96
C TYR A 443 16.38 -15.79 -12.54
N ALA A 444 15.58 -15.63 -11.49
CA ALA A 444 16.05 -15.88 -10.13
C ALA A 444 16.45 -17.36 -9.94
N ALA A 445 15.97 -18.29 -10.78
CA ALA A 445 16.43 -19.68 -10.73
C ALA A 445 17.93 -19.78 -11.03
N CYS A 446 18.47 -18.94 -11.93
CA CYS A 446 19.88 -18.94 -12.31
C CYS A 446 20.84 -18.68 -11.15
N ILE A 447 20.39 -18.11 -10.03
CA ILE A 447 21.28 -17.81 -8.90
C ILE A 447 21.39 -18.97 -7.91
N LEU A 448 20.57 -20.01 -8.02
CA LEU A 448 20.61 -21.16 -7.10
C LEU A 448 21.98 -21.87 -7.06
N PRO A 449 22.70 -22.08 -8.17
CA PRO A 449 24.06 -22.63 -8.14
C PRO A 449 25.06 -21.76 -7.37
N LYS A 450 24.80 -20.45 -7.22
CA LYS A 450 25.63 -19.50 -6.47
C LYS A 450 25.26 -19.43 -5.00
N GLN A 451 24.18 -20.08 -4.57
CA GLN A 451 23.75 -20.08 -3.18
C GLN A 451 24.60 -21.07 -2.36
N ARG A 452 25.20 -20.60 -1.27
CA ARG A 452 25.82 -21.46 -0.27
C ARG A 452 24.76 -21.93 0.71
N ILE A 453 24.58 -23.24 0.78
CA ILE A 453 23.62 -23.86 1.71
C ILE A 453 24.39 -24.56 2.82
N HIS A 454 23.94 -24.33 4.06
CA HIS A 454 24.50 -25.01 5.22
C HIS A 454 24.23 -26.52 5.13
N LYS A 455 25.18 -27.37 5.53
CA LYS A 455 25.06 -28.84 5.44
C LYS A 455 23.82 -29.38 6.17
N ASP A 456 23.41 -28.67 7.22
CA ASP A 456 22.27 -29.01 8.06
C ASP A 456 20.97 -28.29 7.64
N CYS A 457 20.96 -27.60 6.50
CA CYS A 457 19.75 -26.95 6.00
C CYS A 457 18.73 -28.00 5.54
N GLU A 458 17.56 -28.00 6.18
CA GLU A 458 16.39 -28.75 5.74
C GLU A 458 15.35 -27.76 5.19
N VAL A 459 15.16 -27.80 3.88
CA VAL A 459 14.12 -27.02 3.20
C VAL A 459 12.82 -27.82 3.27
N GLY A 460 11.79 -27.26 3.91
CA GLY A 460 10.46 -27.86 3.94
C GLY A 460 9.83 -27.89 2.55
N PHE A 461 9.86 -26.77 1.84
CA PHE A 461 9.23 -26.63 0.52
C PHE A 461 10.08 -25.78 -0.43
N LEU A 462 10.35 -26.30 -1.63
CA LEU A 462 11.00 -25.59 -2.73
C LEU A 462 10.07 -25.52 -3.93
N ARG A 463 9.76 -24.32 -4.41
CA ARG A 463 9.06 -24.11 -5.68
C ARG A 463 9.92 -23.33 -6.66
N LEU A 464 10.17 -23.93 -7.82
CA LEU A 464 10.77 -23.28 -8.98
C LEU A 464 9.73 -23.16 -10.09
N ALA A 465 9.53 -21.96 -10.61
CA ALA A 465 8.64 -21.72 -11.75
C ALA A 465 9.34 -20.83 -12.77
N THR A 466 9.55 -21.34 -13.98
CA THR A 466 10.21 -20.59 -15.05
C THR A 466 9.46 -20.77 -16.36
N ASN A 467 9.07 -19.67 -16.99
CA ASN A 467 8.26 -19.70 -18.22
C ASN A 467 9.09 -19.71 -19.52
N LYS A 468 10.42 -19.59 -19.44
CA LYS A 468 11.33 -19.63 -20.59
C LYS A 468 12.58 -20.47 -20.32
N GLU A 469 13.19 -20.96 -21.40
CA GLU A 469 14.44 -21.74 -21.38
C GLU A 469 15.64 -20.93 -20.85
N GLU A 470 15.72 -19.66 -21.24
CA GLU A 470 16.77 -18.73 -20.82
C GLU A 470 16.84 -18.52 -19.30
N HIS A 471 15.72 -18.72 -18.58
CA HIS A 471 15.63 -18.59 -17.13
C HIS A 471 16.38 -19.69 -16.37
N ILE A 472 16.78 -20.77 -17.04
CA ILE A 472 17.47 -21.90 -16.43
C ILE A 472 18.79 -22.23 -17.13
N ALA A 473 19.14 -21.52 -18.20
CA ALA A 473 20.32 -21.81 -19.02
C ALA A 473 21.61 -21.87 -18.20
N GLU A 474 21.77 -20.98 -17.21
CA GLU A 474 22.93 -20.98 -16.32
C GLU A 474 22.94 -22.18 -15.37
N ILE A 475 21.79 -22.72 -14.97
CA ILE A 475 21.76 -23.95 -14.17
C ILE A 475 22.15 -25.14 -15.06
N LEU A 476 21.62 -25.17 -16.29
CA LEU A 476 21.83 -26.28 -17.21
C LEU A 476 23.25 -26.37 -17.78
N SER A 477 24.00 -25.27 -17.77
CA SER A 477 25.39 -25.20 -18.23
C SER A 477 26.40 -25.71 -17.20
N GLN A 478 25.99 -25.91 -15.95
CA GLN A 478 26.88 -26.32 -14.87
C GLN A 478 27.10 -27.84 -14.88
N ASP A 479 28.37 -28.27 -14.88
CA ASP A 479 28.72 -29.69 -14.80
C ASP A 479 28.36 -30.31 -13.44
N GLN A 480 28.24 -29.48 -12.40
CA GLN A 480 27.91 -29.92 -11.04
C GLN A 480 26.42 -29.68 -10.74
N PRO A 481 25.72 -30.69 -10.17
CA PRO A 481 24.35 -30.50 -9.73
C PRO A 481 24.33 -29.44 -8.61
N PHE A 482 23.48 -28.43 -8.75
CA PHE A 482 23.26 -27.48 -7.67
C PHE A 482 22.59 -28.19 -6.48
N CYS A 483 23.05 -27.87 -5.27
CA CYS A 483 22.56 -28.49 -4.04
C CYS A 483 21.67 -27.50 -3.30
N VAL A 484 20.36 -27.80 -3.21
CA VAL A 484 19.38 -27.03 -2.42
C VAL A 484 19.28 -27.51 -0.94
N GLY A 485 20.24 -28.33 -0.51
CA GLY A 485 20.16 -29.04 0.77
C GLY A 485 19.13 -30.16 0.75
N ARG A 486 18.72 -30.62 1.95
CA ARG A 486 17.71 -31.68 2.08
C ARG A 486 16.32 -31.07 1.95
N VAL A 487 15.61 -31.40 0.87
CA VAL A 487 14.27 -30.84 0.61
C VAL A 487 13.19 -31.89 0.86
N LYS A 488 12.15 -31.54 1.63
CA LYS A 488 11.01 -32.44 1.88
C LYS A 488 10.01 -32.40 0.72
N GLU A 489 9.65 -31.22 0.25
CA GLU A 489 8.67 -31.03 -0.82
C GLU A 489 9.23 -30.16 -1.94
N MET A 490 9.03 -30.60 -3.19
CA MET A 490 9.47 -29.88 -4.38
C MET A 490 8.31 -29.67 -5.37
N GLU A 491 8.22 -28.48 -5.94
CA GLU A 491 7.32 -28.12 -7.04
C GLU A 491 8.12 -27.47 -8.17
N PHE A 492 8.10 -28.07 -9.36
CA PHE A 492 8.71 -27.51 -10.57
C PHE A 492 7.62 -27.25 -11.61
N CYS A 493 7.51 -26.00 -12.06
CA CYS A 493 6.58 -25.57 -13.08
C CYS A 493 7.32 -25.18 -14.37
N ASP A 494 6.80 -25.64 -15.49
CA ASP A 494 7.23 -25.32 -16.84
C ASP A 494 8.72 -25.65 -17.08
N TYR A 495 9.54 -24.69 -17.54
CA TYR A 495 10.95 -24.98 -17.88
C TYR A 495 11.73 -25.47 -16.65
N ALA A 496 11.29 -25.15 -15.44
CA ALA A 496 11.94 -25.61 -14.21
C ALA A 496 11.94 -27.14 -14.10
N VAL A 497 11.09 -27.87 -14.84
CA VAL A 497 11.15 -29.33 -14.90
C VAL A 497 12.50 -29.81 -15.45
N PHE A 498 13.14 -29.12 -16.40
CA PHE A 498 14.49 -29.46 -16.88
C PHE A 498 15.53 -29.43 -15.77
N VAL A 499 15.42 -28.47 -14.87
CA VAL A 499 16.30 -28.34 -13.70
C VAL A 499 16.19 -29.60 -12.84
N PHE A 500 14.97 -30.08 -12.58
CA PHE A 500 14.76 -31.34 -11.88
C PHE A 500 15.38 -32.53 -12.63
N LEU A 501 15.16 -32.65 -13.95
CA LEU A 501 15.69 -33.74 -14.77
C LEU A 501 17.22 -33.84 -14.70
N GLN A 502 17.92 -32.70 -14.62
CA GLN A 502 19.38 -32.67 -14.53
C GLN A 502 19.95 -33.01 -13.15
N THR A 503 19.18 -32.89 -12.06
CA THR A 503 19.70 -33.24 -10.73
C THR A 503 20.08 -34.74 -10.59
N LYS A 504 19.76 -35.56 -11.61
CA LYS A 504 20.21 -36.93 -11.96
C LYS A 504 20.12 -38.02 -10.88
N LYS A 505 20.15 -37.72 -9.57
CA LYS A 505 19.89 -38.63 -8.43
C LYS A 505 19.57 -37.84 -7.17
N THR A 506 18.31 -37.85 -6.70
CA THR A 506 18.03 -37.62 -5.29
C THR A 506 18.10 -38.97 -4.56
N ARG A 507 19.21 -39.24 -3.86
CA ARG A 507 19.29 -40.38 -2.90
C ARG A 507 18.49 -40.12 -1.62
N GLU A 508 17.88 -38.96 -1.53
CA GLU A 508 17.20 -38.48 -0.35
C GLU A 508 15.71 -38.83 -0.42
N SER A 509 15.11 -39.10 0.74
CA SER A 509 13.69 -39.41 0.83
C SER A 509 12.87 -38.13 0.68
N LEU A 510 12.31 -37.92 -0.50
CA LEU A 510 11.38 -36.83 -0.77
C LEU A 510 10.00 -37.17 -0.19
N GLU A 511 9.32 -36.21 0.42
CA GLU A 511 7.94 -36.39 0.85
C GLU A 511 6.96 -36.14 -0.30
N SER A 512 7.15 -35.05 -1.04
CA SER A 512 6.26 -34.69 -2.16
C SER A 512 7.02 -34.12 -3.35
N LEU A 513 6.71 -34.60 -4.58
CA LEU A 513 7.14 -34.00 -5.84
C LEU A 513 5.93 -33.59 -6.66
N MET A 514 5.91 -32.36 -7.16
CA MET A 514 4.97 -31.89 -8.16
C MET A 514 5.72 -31.40 -9.40
N LEU A 515 5.34 -31.93 -10.56
CA LEU A 515 5.79 -31.44 -11.87
C LEU A 515 4.57 -30.95 -12.66
N SER A 516 4.65 -29.77 -13.26
CA SER A 516 3.61 -29.20 -14.13
C SER A 516 4.25 -28.67 -15.40
N ILE A 517 3.69 -28.98 -16.57
CA ILE A 517 4.15 -28.48 -17.87
C ILE A 517 2.93 -28.01 -18.65
N SER A 518 2.75 -26.69 -18.76
CA SER A 518 1.52 -26.11 -19.30
C SER A 518 1.47 -26.02 -20.83
N GLY A 519 2.62 -25.87 -21.50
CA GLY A 519 2.72 -25.67 -22.95
C GLY A 519 3.14 -26.91 -23.76
N ASP A 520 2.48 -27.17 -24.89
CA ASP A 520 2.85 -28.23 -25.85
C ASP A 520 4.27 -28.03 -26.41
N GLU A 521 4.60 -26.80 -26.82
CA GLU A 521 5.93 -26.49 -27.37
C GLU A 521 7.04 -26.79 -26.35
N LEU A 522 6.82 -26.42 -25.08
CA LEU A 522 7.72 -26.73 -23.99
C LEU A 522 7.84 -28.25 -23.79
N TRP A 523 6.73 -28.99 -23.79
CA TRP A 523 6.74 -30.44 -23.71
C TRP A 523 7.59 -31.06 -24.82
N ARG A 524 7.42 -30.63 -26.08
CA ARG A 524 8.21 -31.15 -27.21
C ARG A 524 9.70 -30.98 -27.01
N LYS A 525 10.15 -29.84 -26.47
CA LYS A 525 11.56 -29.62 -26.12
C LYS A 525 12.02 -30.57 -25.02
N ILE A 526 11.23 -30.72 -23.95
CA ILE A 526 11.54 -31.66 -22.85
C ILE A 526 11.63 -33.09 -23.39
N HIS A 527 10.69 -33.49 -24.24
CA HIS A 527 10.65 -34.80 -24.86
C HIS A 527 11.88 -35.07 -25.74
N GLU A 528 12.31 -34.10 -26.54
CA GLU A 528 13.52 -34.22 -27.36
C GLU A 528 14.77 -34.47 -26.49
N GLU A 529 14.92 -33.74 -25.38
CA GLU A 529 16.04 -33.94 -24.45
C GLU A 529 15.97 -35.29 -23.72
N LEU A 530 14.78 -35.72 -23.30
CA LEU A 530 14.55 -37.06 -22.73
C LEU A 530 14.86 -38.19 -23.73
N GLY A 531 14.80 -37.92 -25.03
CA GLY A 531 15.16 -38.88 -26.09
C GLY A 531 16.65 -38.92 -26.41
N LYS A 532 17.37 -37.79 -26.27
CA LYS A 532 18.82 -37.68 -26.57
C LYS A 532 19.68 -38.39 -25.53
N GLU A 533 19.41 -38.12 -24.26
CA GLU A 533 20.04 -38.80 -23.15
C GLU A 533 19.11 -39.93 -22.74
N SER A 534 19.62 -41.14 -22.45
CA SER A 534 18.78 -42.22 -21.88
C SER A 534 18.43 -41.91 -20.41
N ILE A 535 17.79 -40.75 -20.18
CA ILE A 535 17.48 -40.19 -18.88
C ILE A 535 16.52 -41.13 -18.21
N THR A 536 17.00 -41.79 -17.17
CA THR A 536 16.16 -42.54 -16.24
C THR A 536 16.14 -41.77 -14.94
N ILE A 537 14.99 -41.21 -14.60
CA ILE A 537 14.80 -40.51 -13.33
C ILE A 537 14.50 -41.56 -12.27
N CYS A 538 15.45 -41.79 -11.36
CA CYS A 538 15.26 -42.72 -10.26
C CYS A 538 14.89 -41.96 -8.99
N ILE A 539 13.66 -42.10 -8.52
CA ILE A 539 13.21 -41.58 -7.23
C ILE A 539 13.19 -42.76 -6.24
N GLU A 540 14.16 -42.81 -5.32
CA GLU A 540 14.32 -43.98 -4.44
C GLU A 540 13.18 -44.12 -3.42
N LYS A 541 12.69 -43.00 -2.87
CA LYS A 541 11.60 -42.97 -1.91
C LYS A 541 10.82 -41.66 -2.06
N ILE A 542 9.54 -41.77 -2.35
CA ILE A 542 8.61 -40.64 -2.44
C ILE A 542 7.26 -41.04 -1.84
N LYS A 543 6.69 -40.19 -0.98
CA LYS A 543 5.34 -40.46 -0.44
C LYS A 543 4.26 -40.00 -1.43
N LYS A 544 4.46 -38.83 -2.04
CA LYS A 544 3.47 -38.17 -2.89
C LYS A 544 4.09 -37.72 -4.22
N LEU A 545 3.55 -38.19 -5.34
CA LEU A 545 3.94 -37.74 -6.68
C LEU A 545 2.73 -37.13 -7.41
N ILE A 546 2.86 -35.91 -7.91
CA ILE A 546 1.83 -35.22 -8.70
C ILE A 546 2.42 -34.83 -10.05
N LEU A 547 1.80 -35.29 -11.14
CA LEU A 547 2.09 -34.85 -12.49
C LEU A 547 0.87 -34.15 -13.07
N LYS A 548 1.05 -32.89 -13.49
CA LYS A 548 0.01 -32.06 -14.09
C LYS A 548 0.31 -31.76 -15.56
N GLU A 549 -0.74 -31.70 -16.35
CA GLU A 549 -0.72 -31.31 -17.75
C GLU A 549 0.26 -32.20 -18.54
N TYR A 550 1.14 -31.63 -19.38
CA TYR A 550 2.09 -32.42 -20.16
C TYR A 550 3.15 -33.12 -19.29
N ALA A 551 3.27 -32.80 -17.99
CA ALA A 551 4.19 -33.51 -17.10
C ALA A 551 3.81 -34.98 -16.92
N VAL A 552 2.56 -35.37 -17.23
CA VAL A 552 2.13 -36.77 -17.26
C VAL A 552 2.97 -37.57 -18.27
N ASN A 553 3.42 -36.96 -19.36
CA ASN A 553 4.25 -37.63 -20.35
C ASN A 553 5.69 -37.89 -19.90
N VAL A 554 6.11 -37.44 -18.70
CA VAL A 554 7.40 -37.81 -18.08
C VAL A 554 7.35 -39.23 -17.49
N LEU A 555 6.17 -39.86 -17.40
CA LEU A 555 6.00 -41.21 -16.85
C LEU A 555 6.95 -42.28 -17.42
N PRO A 556 7.24 -42.34 -18.73
CA PRO A 556 8.08 -43.39 -19.30
C PRO A 556 9.51 -43.41 -18.78
N VAL A 557 10.02 -42.26 -18.35
CA VAL A 557 11.39 -42.09 -17.85
C VAL A 557 11.48 -42.13 -16.32
N LEU A 558 10.33 -42.12 -15.62
CA LEU A 558 10.26 -42.19 -14.17
C LEU A 558 10.33 -43.64 -13.67
N LYS A 559 11.32 -43.92 -12.83
CA LYS A 559 11.44 -45.16 -12.07
C LYS A 559 11.38 -44.87 -10.58
N THR A 560 10.47 -45.55 -9.90
CA THR A 560 10.34 -45.50 -8.45
C THR A 560 10.55 -46.91 -7.90
N LYS A 561 11.16 -47.04 -6.71
CA LYS A 561 11.61 -48.34 -6.17
C LYS A 561 10.87 -48.80 -4.91
N ARG A 562 9.82 -48.06 -4.49
CA ARG A 562 9.16 -48.24 -3.20
C ARG A 562 7.69 -47.87 -3.27
N GLU A 563 6.97 -48.30 -2.24
CA GLU A 563 5.59 -47.91 -1.94
C GLU A 563 5.41 -46.38 -1.90
N MET A 564 4.36 -45.91 -2.58
CA MET A 564 3.89 -44.51 -2.56
C MET A 564 2.57 -44.41 -1.79
N ASP A 565 2.43 -43.35 -0.99
CA ASP A 565 1.17 -43.07 -0.31
C ASP A 565 0.16 -42.47 -1.29
N MET A 566 0.59 -41.56 -2.18
CA MET A 566 -0.30 -40.92 -3.13
C MET A 566 0.35 -40.66 -4.48
N PHE A 567 -0.37 -40.98 -5.55
CA PHE A 567 0.03 -40.68 -6.91
C PHE A 567 -1.12 -39.98 -7.65
N VAL A 568 -0.86 -38.82 -8.24
CA VAL A 568 -1.87 -37.99 -8.92
C VAL A 568 -1.44 -37.71 -10.34
N LEU A 569 -2.31 -38.03 -11.30
CA LEU A 569 -2.18 -37.61 -12.69
C LEU A 569 -3.36 -36.71 -13.04
N ASP A 570 -3.06 -35.50 -13.46
CA ASP A 570 -4.04 -34.47 -13.76
C ASP A 570 -3.78 -33.92 -15.16
N ALA A 571 -4.58 -34.35 -16.14
CA ALA A 571 -4.46 -33.90 -17.52
C ALA A 571 -5.79 -33.34 -18.00
N ASN A 572 -5.77 -32.14 -18.57
CA ASN A 572 -6.93 -31.41 -19.04
C ASN A 572 -7.41 -31.87 -20.42
N ASN A 573 -6.53 -32.43 -21.26
CA ASN A 573 -6.85 -32.89 -22.61
C ASN A 573 -6.05 -34.15 -23.02
N GLU A 574 -6.41 -34.76 -24.16
CA GLU A 574 -5.77 -36.01 -24.63
C GLU A 574 -4.33 -35.80 -25.10
N ASP A 575 -3.98 -34.63 -25.63
CA ASP A 575 -2.63 -34.32 -26.10
C ASP A 575 -1.61 -34.43 -24.95
N GLN A 576 -2.01 -34.01 -23.74
CA GLN A 576 -1.22 -34.09 -22.52
C GLN A 576 -0.90 -35.52 -22.02
N VAL A 577 -1.54 -36.55 -22.60
CA VAL A 577 -1.30 -37.96 -22.25
C VAL A 577 -0.93 -38.83 -23.45
N SER A 578 -0.79 -38.23 -24.63
CA SER A 578 -0.63 -38.92 -25.92
C SER A 578 0.58 -39.85 -25.97
N GLU A 579 1.73 -39.41 -25.45
CA GLU A 579 2.97 -40.20 -25.44
C GLU A 579 2.86 -41.45 -24.57
N VAL A 580 2.23 -41.32 -23.39
CA VAL A 580 2.00 -42.47 -22.50
C VAL A 580 0.96 -43.43 -23.07
N LEU A 581 0.06 -42.94 -23.93
CA LEU A 581 -0.93 -43.78 -24.62
C LEU A 581 -0.36 -44.54 -25.83
N ALA A 582 0.82 -44.16 -26.34
CA ALA A 582 1.44 -44.81 -27.49
C ALA A 582 1.54 -46.34 -27.31
N GLU A 583 1.41 -47.10 -28.39
CA GLU A 583 1.43 -48.58 -28.35
C GLU A 583 2.75 -49.15 -27.81
N GLU A 584 3.84 -48.42 -28.02
CA GLU A 584 5.19 -48.82 -27.63
C GLU A 584 5.42 -48.70 -26.11
N TYR A 585 4.58 -47.94 -25.41
CA TYR A 585 4.69 -47.77 -23.98
C TYR A 585 4.19 -49.01 -23.23
N ARG A 586 5.12 -49.70 -22.55
CA ARG A 586 4.85 -50.96 -21.83
C ARG A 586 4.19 -50.75 -20.45
N GLY A 587 3.84 -49.51 -20.10
CA GLY A 587 3.29 -49.14 -18.79
C GLY A 587 4.35 -48.78 -17.75
N VAL A 588 3.97 -48.02 -16.72
CA VAL A 588 4.78 -47.85 -15.51
C VAL A 588 4.48 -49.01 -14.57
N CYS A 589 5.51 -49.67 -14.06
CA CYS A 589 5.35 -50.58 -12.92
C CYS A 589 5.63 -49.79 -11.63
N PHE A 590 4.65 -49.79 -10.74
CA PHE A 590 4.83 -49.33 -9.35
C PHE A 590 4.80 -50.55 -8.44
N ASP A 591 5.43 -50.47 -7.27
CA ASP A 591 5.40 -51.57 -6.31
C ASP A 591 4.10 -51.57 -5.50
N ARG A 592 3.72 -50.45 -4.89
CA ARG A 592 2.47 -50.32 -4.12
C ARG A 592 2.05 -48.86 -4.07
N ILE A 593 0.77 -48.56 -4.30
CA ILE A 593 0.22 -47.20 -4.24
C ILE A 593 -1.02 -47.22 -3.34
N LYS A 594 -1.02 -46.49 -2.23
CA LYS A 594 -2.22 -46.43 -1.38
C LYS A 594 -3.35 -45.66 -2.05
N GLU A 595 -3.07 -44.45 -2.51
CA GLU A 595 -4.06 -43.60 -3.17
C GLU A 595 -3.61 -43.21 -4.58
N PHE A 596 -4.43 -43.56 -5.57
CA PHE A 596 -4.20 -43.20 -6.96
C PHE A 596 -5.33 -42.31 -7.48
N ILE A 597 -5.01 -41.10 -7.91
CA ILE A 597 -5.97 -40.08 -8.34
C ILE A 597 -5.75 -39.78 -9.82
N LEU A 598 -6.80 -39.95 -10.61
CA LEU A 598 -6.84 -39.58 -12.02
C LEU A 598 -7.88 -38.48 -12.23
N SER A 599 -7.46 -37.39 -12.84
CA SER A 599 -8.31 -36.26 -13.19
C SER A 599 -8.28 -36.00 -14.70
N GLY A 600 -9.42 -35.63 -15.27
CA GLY A 600 -9.56 -35.30 -16.69
C GLY A 600 -9.18 -36.44 -17.65
N SER A 601 -8.37 -36.15 -18.67
CA SER A 601 -7.91 -37.10 -19.68
C SER A 601 -6.92 -38.14 -19.15
N ALA A 602 -6.35 -37.94 -17.95
CA ALA A 602 -5.47 -38.94 -17.34
C ALA A 602 -6.18 -40.27 -17.05
N VAL A 603 -7.52 -40.27 -16.96
CA VAL A 603 -8.34 -41.48 -16.83
C VAL A 603 -8.14 -42.44 -18.02
N ASN A 604 -7.76 -41.94 -19.20
CA ASN A 604 -7.50 -42.76 -20.38
C ASN A 604 -6.25 -43.64 -20.24
N LEU A 605 -5.38 -43.39 -19.25
CA LEU A 605 -4.18 -44.17 -19.00
C LEU A 605 -4.46 -45.50 -18.30
N LEU A 606 -5.63 -45.69 -17.70
CA LEU A 606 -5.98 -46.89 -16.93
C LEU A 606 -5.67 -48.22 -17.66
N PRO A 607 -6.02 -48.41 -18.95
CA PRO A 607 -5.73 -49.67 -19.66
C PRO A 607 -4.24 -49.93 -19.91
N LYS A 608 -3.40 -48.89 -19.83
CA LYS A 608 -1.95 -48.94 -20.08
C LYS A 608 -1.15 -49.11 -18.79
N MET A 609 -1.76 -48.88 -17.64
CA MET A 609 -1.10 -49.03 -16.35
C MET A 609 -1.02 -50.51 -16.00
N ARG A 610 0.18 -51.07 -16.18
CA ARG A 610 0.53 -52.39 -15.66
C ARG A 610 0.92 -52.23 -14.20
N ILE A 611 -0.09 -52.28 -13.36
CA ILE A 611 0.05 -52.64 -11.96
C ILE A 611 0.73 -54.02 -11.99
N GLY A 612 1.99 -54.13 -11.55
CA GLY A 612 2.72 -55.40 -11.53
C GLY A 612 1.91 -56.48 -10.79
N GLU A 613 2.24 -57.76 -10.96
CA GLU A 613 1.55 -58.85 -10.24
C GLU A 613 1.53 -58.64 -8.72
N ASP A 614 2.52 -57.89 -8.19
CA ASP A 614 2.65 -57.52 -6.78
C ASP A 614 2.17 -56.10 -6.45
N CYS A 615 1.57 -55.36 -7.40
CA CYS A 615 1.16 -53.98 -7.20
C CYS A 615 -0.27 -53.89 -6.66
N GLU A 616 -0.41 -53.30 -5.47
CA GLU A 616 -1.71 -53.03 -4.86
C GLU A 616 -2.02 -51.53 -4.98
N VAL A 617 -3.18 -51.20 -5.59
CA VAL A 617 -3.79 -49.86 -5.51
C VAL A 617 -4.94 -49.92 -4.53
N GLU A 618 -4.79 -49.30 -3.34
CA GLU A 618 -5.82 -49.42 -2.29
C GLU A 618 -7.06 -48.57 -2.59
N ARG A 619 -6.89 -47.37 -3.14
CA ARG A 619 -7.98 -46.45 -3.49
C ARG A 619 -7.74 -45.75 -4.82
N LEU A 620 -8.69 -45.89 -5.75
CA LEU A 620 -8.70 -45.17 -7.02
C LEU A 620 -9.78 -44.09 -7.02
N HIS A 621 -9.37 -42.82 -7.14
CA HIS A 621 -10.29 -41.69 -7.31
C HIS A 621 -10.28 -41.22 -8.76
N GLN A 622 -11.47 -41.17 -9.39
CA GLN A 622 -11.65 -40.58 -10.72
C GLN A 622 -12.45 -39.29 -10.60
N LYS A 623 -11.79 -38.14 -10.78
CA LYS A 623 -12.49 -36.86 -10.89
C LYS A 623 -12.79 -36.60 -12.37
N LYS A 624 -13.98 -37.04 -12.79
CA LYS A 624 -14.53 -36.64 -14.09
C LYS A 624 -15.14 -35.26 -13.95
N ASP A 625 -14.44 -34.23 -14.41
CA ASP A 625 -15.10 -32.99 -14.79
C ASP A 625 -16.07 -33.25 -15.94
N LYS A 626 -17.10 -32.40 -16.05
CA LYS A 626 -18.36 -32.56 -16.81
C LYS A 626 -18.26 -32.81 -18.33
N PHE A 627 -17.13 -33.28 -18.87
CA PHE A 627 -17.00 -33.67 -20.27
C PHE A 627 -17.20 -35.19 -20.49
N GLN A 628 -18.43 -35.47 -20.93
CA GLN A 628 -18.85 -36.49 -21.89
C GLN A 628 -19.32 -37.90 -21.46
N LYS A 629 -20.53 -38.14 -21.94
CA LYS A 629 -21.44 -39.30 -21.90
C LYS A 629 -20.96 -40.52 -22.72
N TYR A 630 -19.68 -40.62 -23.08
CA TYR A 630 -19.22 -41.59 -24.10
C TYR A 630 -18.36 -42.78 -23.61
N SER A 631 -17.93 -42.84 -22.35
CA SER A 631 -17.02 -43.91 -21.89
C SER A 631 -17.62 -45.02 -21.01
N LYS A 632 -18.92 -44.95 -20.64
CA LYS A 632 -19.50 -45.92 -19.69
C LYS A 632 -19.53 -47.37 -20.22
N LYS A 633 -19.57 -47.58 -21.54
CA LYS A 633 -19.63 -48.93 -22.13
C LYS A 633 -18.30 -49.68 -22.26
N ARG A 634 -17.14 -49.00 -22.08
CA ARG A 634 -15.82 -49.63 -22.29
C ARG A 634 -15.09 -49.97 -20.98
N ILE A 635 -15.53 -49.41 -19.85
CA ILE A 635 -14.89 -49.61 -18.54
C ILE A 635 -15.42 -50.86 -17.80
N GLU A 636 -16.68 -51.25 -18.04
CA GLU A 636 -17.24 -52.48 -17.43
C GLU A 636 -16.64 -53.78 -18.03
N ALA A 637 -15.95 -53.72 -19.18
CA ALA A 637 -15.34 -54.88 -19.81
C ALA A 637 -13.89 -55.17 -19.33
N SER A 638 -13.17 -54.19 -18.78
CA SER A 638 -11.76 -54.35 -18.39
C SER A 638 -11.57 -54.68 -16.90
N LEU A 639 -12.63 -54.61 -16.10
CA LEU A 639 -12.61 -54.96 -14.66
C LEU A 639 -13.08 -56.41 -14.39
N GLN A 640 -13.36 -57.21 -15.42
CA GLN A 640 -13.77 -58.62 -15.29
C GLN A 640 -12.76 -59.63 -15.87
N GLU A 641 -11.64 -59.19 -16.45
CA GLU A 641 -10.60 -60.08 -17.02
C GLU A 641 -9.17 -59.72 -16.54
N GLY A 642 -9.03 -59.37 -15.26
CA GLY A 642 -7.74 -59.26 -14.56
C GLY A 642 -7.74 -60.17 -13.35
#